data_AF-A0A4P6D9X3-F1
#
_entry.id   AF-A0A4P6D9X3-F1
#
_cell.length_a   1.000
_cell.length_b   1.000
_cell.length_c   1.000
_cell.angle_alpha   90.00
_cell.angle_beta   90.00
_cell.angle_gamma   90.00
#
_symmetry.space_group_name_H-M   'P 1'
#
loop_
_entity.id
_entity.type
_entity.pdbx_description
1 polymer ?
#
loop_
_entity_poly.entity_id
_entity_poly.type
_entity_poly.pdbx_seq_one_letter_code
_entity_poly.pdbx_strand_id
1 'polypeptide(L)'
;VPPPGTTEKTEGSTPVIDTTHQPKIQLYLRGPNIPGVQDIEIELSNPQWTIFRAVQELIQQSDLGTRQDKMRRIWEPTYTIVYREVHDDYMSEKEGGDRTPTVCSKHRSWLSPVSPSTPTPTPTHTSSSCTVDQVLDLLKHLYVLTQQYDEHPHYYDENEIVSMTREDMHSKKLTNKLLQQLQDPLVLSAGALPSWCEHLSQEFPFLFPFETRHLYFTCTAFGPSRSIVWLQSQRDVTMERQRTPGLSPRRDDPHEYRVGRLKHERVQVPREGDLLAWAHQVMLVHAQRKSILEVEFKGEEGTGLGPTLEFYALVAAELQRKDLGIWLCDDEIHMGNTPIDIGEGLKPPGYYVRRPNGLFPAPLPQDSSHCDRAEKHFWFLGVFLAKVLQDNRLVDLPLSHQFLKLLCQGDRMHNASDKFSLLTRTRSGDDDVMLSSLISDLSEKELEFDPPKVSHSKEKPWLSGMLTMDDLREIDPVRGRFLMELGELAARKARIQTDNTLSAETKAHQIQNLSYISCSAAGQPMRLEDLAITFTYLPSSNVFGFNAADLTFNGSDIEVTMENIEEYIDLTVEYCLERGIARQMEAFRDGFSQVFPMEKLRSFTPNEVRLMLCGDQNPQWTREDLINYTEPKLGYTRESAGFLRFVNVLVGMSGDERKAFLQFTTGCSSLPPGGLANLQPRLTIVRKVDAGEGSYPSVNTCVHYLKLPDYPSEEILRDRLLTATREKGFHLN
;
A
#
# COMPACT_ATOMS: atom_id res chain seq x y z
N VAL A 1 -3.74 31.39 28.16
CA VAL A 1 -3.49 32.20 29.39
C VAL A 1 -4.87 32.49 29.97
N PRO A 2 -5.21 32.00 31.17
CA PRO A 2 -4.48 32.11 32.44
C PRO A 2 -3.45 31.00 32.71
N PRO A 3 -2.56 31.16 33.70
CA PRO A 3 -1.55 30.16 34.06
C PRO A 3 -2.10 29.16 35.10
N PRO A 4 -2.00 27.83 34.87
CA PRO A 4 -2.34 26.84 35.90
C PRO A 4 -1.16 26.64 36.87
N GLY A 5 -1.34 27.11 38.10
CA GLY A 5 -0.40 26.98 39.23
C GLY A 5 -0.89 27.63 40.52
N THR A 6 -2.18 27.87 40.68
CA THR A 6 -2.77 28.48 41.88
C THR A 6 -3.85 27.57 42.45
N THR A 7 -3.58 27.07 43.66
CA THR A 7 -4.49 26.31 44.51
C THR A 7 -5.38 27.27 45.29
N GLU A 8 -6.70 27.21 45.09
CA GLU A 8 -7.67 27.75 46.04
C GLU A 8 -8.13 26.67 47.01
N LYS A 9 -8.22 27.06 48.28
CA LYS A 9 -8.78 26.28 49.38
C LYS A 9 -10.30 26.29 49.27
N THR A 10 -10.94 25.13 49.43
CA THR A 10 -12.36 25.05 49.76
C THR A 10 -12.57 23.95 50.79
N GLU A 11 -13.10 24.34 51.94
CA GLU A 11 -13.64 23.44 52.98
C GLU A 11 -14.94 22.80 52.49
N GLY A 12 -15.19 21.52 52.82
CA GLY A 12 -16.53 20.94 52.76
C GLY A 12 -16.66 19.46 52.34
N SER A 13 -16.73 18.58 53.34
CA SER A 13 -17.52 17.34 53.42
C SER A 13 -17.29 16.12 52.49
N THR A 14 -16.78 15.05 53.13
CA THR A 14 -17.11 13.59 53.00
C THR A 14 -16.65 12.78 51.76
N PRO A 15 -16.48 11.44 51.87
CA PRO A 15 -16.10 10.59 53.01
C PRO A 15 -14.84 9.75 52.73
N VAL A 16 -14.36 9.12 53.81
CA VAL A 16 -13.23 8.20 53.90
C VAL A 16 -13.39 7.00 52.94
N ILE A 17 -12.39 6.78 52.09
CA ILE A 17 -12.08 5.46 51.51
C ILE A 17 -10.68 5.12 52.01
N ASP A 18 -10.61 4.13 52.90
CA ASP A 18 -9.36 3.49 53.33
C ASP A 18 -8.66 2.91 52.10
N THR A 19 -7.66 3.63 51.60
CA THR A 19 -6.69 3.09 50.64
C THR A 19 -5.75 2.17 51.40
N THR A 20 -5.82 0.88 51.06
CA THR A 20 -4.77 -0.13 51.24
C THR A 20 -3.37 0.48 51.32
N HIS A 21 -2.63 0.18 52.40
CA HIS A 21 -1.23 0.55 52.63
C HIS A 21 -0.41 0.48 51.33
N GLN A 22 -0.07 1.64 50.75
CA GLN A 22 0.87 1.71 49.65
C GLN A 22 2.29 1.58 50.21
N PRO A 23 3.15 0.74 49.62
CA PRO A 23 4.53 0.63 50.04
C PRO A 23 5.26 1.95 49.79
N LYS A 24 5.88 2.52 50.84
CA LYS A 24 6.70 3.74 50.69
C LYS A 24 8.03 3.34 50.06
N ILE A 25 8.33 3.88 48.88
CA ILE A 25 9.55 3.59 48.14
C ILE A 25 10.51 4.77 48.28
N GLN A 26 11.78 4.46 48.55
CA GLN A 26 12.89 5.39 48.63
C GLN A 26 13.81 5.18 47.42
N LEU A 27 14.32 6.29 46.89
CA LEU A 27 15.09 6.33 45.65
C LEU A 27 16.57 6.53 45.96
N TYR A 28 17.43 5.73 45.33
CA TYR A 28 18.87 5.84 45.40
C TYR A 28 19.46 5.96 44.00
N LEU A 29 20.52 6.73 43.86
CA LEU A 29 21.33 6.80 42.64
C LEU A 29 22.64 6.06 42.90
N ARG A 30 22.94 5.06 42.05
CA ARG A 30 24.15 4.24 42.11
C ARG A 30 25.03 4.47 40.89
N GLY A 31 26.33 4.57 41.08
CA GLY A 31 27.32 4.62 40.01
C GLY A 31 28.73 4.83 40.58
N PRO A 32 29.76 5.05 39.75
CA PRO A 32 29.72 5.28 38.31
C PRO A 32 29.80 4.00 37.45
N ASN A 33 29.84 2.80 38.03
CA ASN A 33 29.83 1.53 37.29
C ASN A 33 30.98 1.42 36.26
N ILE A 34 32.18 1.87 36.68
CA ILE A 34 33.41 1.82 35.88
C ILE A 34 34.30 0.68 36.42
N PRO A 35 34.83 -0.21 35.58
CA PRO A 35 35.72 -1.29 36.01
C PRO A 35 36.93 -0.75 36.79
N GLY A 36 37.11 -1.22 38.03
CA GLY A 36 38.21 -0.81 38.91
C GLY A 36 37.95 0.42 39.79
N VAL A 37 36.77 1.04 39.71
CA VAL A 37 36.30 2.09 40.64
C VAL A 37 35.12 1.56 41.44
N GLN A 38 35.11 1.79 42.75
CA GLN A 38 34.02 1.34 43.61
C GLN A 38 32.74 2.17 43.38
N ASP A 39 31.60 1.49 43.24
CA ASP A 39 30.29 2.15 43.17
C ASP A 39 29.90 2.78 44.50
N ILE A 40 29.32 3.97 44.42
CA ILE A 40 28.73 4.70 45.54
C ILE A 40 27.24 4.86 45.29
N GLU A 41 26.46 4.79 46.37
CA GLU A 41 25.03 5.03 46.37
C GLU A 41 24.73 6.31 47.16
N ILE A 42 23.97 7.22 46.56
CA ILE A 42 23.42 8.39 47.25
C ILE A 42 21.90 8.35 47.25
N GLU A 43 21.29 8.81 48.33
CA GLU A 43 19.84 8.87 48.44
C GLU A 43 19.29 10.12 47.76
N LEU A 44 18.23 9.97 46.94
CA LEU A 44 17.53 11.07 46.28
C LEU A 44 16.42 11.63 47.19
N SER A 45 16.80 12.07 48.38
CA SER A 45 15.86 12.56 49.41
C SER A 45 15.44 14.02 49.22
N ASN A 46 16.23 14.81 48.49
CA ASN A 46 15.99 16.25 48.34
C ASN A 46 15.20 16.57 47.05
N PRO A 47 13.94 17.02 47.14
CA PRO A 47 13.11 17.31 45.97
C PRO A 47 13.58 18.53 45.16
N GLN A 48 14.51 19.33 45.70
CA GLN A 48 15.09 20.49 45.00
C GLN A 48 16.33 20.12 44.15
N TRP A 49 16.77 18.86 44.19
CA TRP A 49 17.89 18.41 43.38
C TRP A 49 17.43 17.94 42.01
N THR A 50 18.11 18.43 40.96
CA THR A 50 18.02 17.79 39.66
C THR A 50 18.82 16.49 39.67
N ILE A 51 18.45 15.52 38.83
CA ILE A 51 19.21 14.26 38.68
C ILE A 51 20.68 14.57 38.34
N PHE A 52 20.91 15.60 37.53
CA PHE A 52 22.26 16.04 37.20
C PHE A 52 23.06 16.51 38.42
N ARG A 53 22.43 17.27 39.33
CA ARG A 53 23.06 17.69 40.60
C ARG A 53 23.37 16.48 41.49
N ALA A 54 22.49 15.49 41.53
CA ALA A 54 22.73 14.25 42.27
C ALA A 54 23.91 13.46 41.68
N VAL A 55 24.01 13.35 40.36
CA VAL A 55 25.15 12.71 39.68
C VAL A 55 26.47 13.44 39.99
N GLN A 56 26.47 14.78 39.99
CA GLN A 56 27.65 15.57 40.35
C GLN A 56 28.11 15.29 41.79
N GLU A 57 27.17 15.21 42.73
CA GLU A 57 27.45 14.91 44.13
C GLU A 57 28.02 13.49 44.31
N LEU A 58 27.41 12.49 43.64
CA LEU A 58 27.88 11.11 43.65
C LEU A 58 29.31 10.99 43.11
N ILE A 59 29.63 11.67 42.00
CA ILE A 59 30.97 11.63 41.43
C ILE A 59 31.99 12.32 42.33
N GLN A 60 31.60 13.43 42.98
CA GLN A 60 32.49 14.12 43.89
C GLN A 60 32.92 13.21 45.06
N GLN A 61 32.01 12.34 45.50
CA GLN A 61 32.24 11.31 46.51
C GLN A 61 32.96 10.07 45.96
N SER A 62 32.92 9.80 44.64
CA SER A 62 33.63 8.69 44.01
C SER A 62 35.14 8.89 43.94
N ASP A 63 35.94 7.82 44.03
CA ASP A 63 37.41 7.86 43.93
C ASP A 63 37.91 7.99 42.47
N LEU A 64 37.25 8.83 41.66
CA LEU A 64 37.67 9.13 40.28
C LEU A 64 38.73 10.24 40.24
N GLY A 65 39.98 9.94 40.55
CA GLY A 65 41.10 10.87 40.26
C GLY A 65 40.93 12.32 40.75
N THR A 66 41.48 13.30 40.02
CA THR A 66 41.44 14.71 40.43
C THR A 66 40.09 15.38 40.13
N ARG A 67 39.76 16.48 40.82
CA ARG A 67 38.46 17.18 40.67
C ARG A 67 38.15 17.62 39.22
N GLN A 68 39.17 17.91 38.41
CA GLN A 68 38.98 18.24 36.99
C GLN A 68 38.67 17.01 36.13
N ASP A 69 39.26 15.86 36.44
CA ASP A 69 38.98 14.60 35.75
C ASP A 69 37.55 14.12 36.03
N LYS A 70 37.10 14.26 37.29
CA LYS A 70 35.72 13.97 37.73
C LYS A 70 34.66 14.70 36.90
N MET A 71 34.86 16.00 36.62
CA MET A 71 33.89 16.80 35.87
C MET A 71 33.87 16.50 34.37
N ARG A 72 35.00 16.08 33.78
CA ARG A 72 35.06 15.76 32.35
C ARG A 72 34.43 14.41 32.04
N ARG A 73 34.59 13.44 32.96
CA ARG A 73 34.18 12.04 32.76
C ARG A 73 32.77 11.75 33.27
N ILE A 74 31.99 12.76 33.68
CA ILE A 74 30.61 12.63 34.17
C ILE A 74 29.63 12.00 33.17
N TRP A 75 29.93 12.09 31.87
CA TRP A 75 29.09 11.58 30.79
C TRP A 75 29.51 10.21 30.24
N GLU A 76 30.67 9.70 30.67
CA GLU A 76 31.17 8.39 30.25
C GLU A 76 30.45 7.20 30.93
N PRO A 77 30.15 7.24 32.25
CA PRO A 77 29.52 6.12 32.96
C PRO A 77 27.99 6.07 32.87
N THR A 78 27.45 4.88 33.18
CA THR A 78 25.99 4.67 33.35
C THR A 78 25.64 4.68 34.84
N TYR A 79 24.71 5.55 35.24
CA TYR A 79 24.16 5.61 36.60
C TYR A 79 22.83 4.86 36.68
N THR A 80 22.62 4.10 37.74
CA THR A 80 21.42 3.30 37.96
C THR A 80 20.59 3.90 39.08
N ILE A 81 19.29 4.11 38.84
CA ILE A 81 18.35 4.49 39.90
C ILE A 81 17.80 3.20 40.51
N VAL A 82 17.96 3.07 41.83
CA VAL A 82 17.54 1.91 42.61
C VAL A 82 16.37 2.32 43.50
N TYR A 83 15.30 1.52 43.44
CA TYR A 83 14.10 1.70 44.24
C TYR A 83 14.16 0.70 45.41
N ARG A 84 14.03 1.18 46.65
CA ARG A 84 13.99 0.33 47.86
C ARG A 84 12.71 0.62 48.64
N GLU A 85 12.07 -0.43 49.12
CA GLU A 85 10.88 -0.33 49.95
C GLU A 85 11.28 -0.04 51.41
N VAL A 86 10.70 1.01 51.99
CA VAL A 86 10.96 1.41 53.38
C VAL A 86 10.19 0.45 54.30
N HIS A 87 10.92 -0.45 54.96
CA HIS A 87 10.38 -1.30 56.02
C HIS A 87 10.56 -0.59 57.37
N ASP A 88 9.45 -0.27 58.05
CA ASP A 88 9.46 0.25 59.43
C ASP A 88 9.76 -0.91 60.40
N ASP A 89 11.03 -1.28 60.58
CA ASP A 89 11.41 -2.41 61.44
C ASP A 89 11.90 -1.95 62.82
N TYR A 90 11.03 -2.12 63.83
CA TYR A 90 11.46 -2.41 65.19
C TYR A 90 11.75 -3.92 65.30
N MET A 91 13.03 -4.25 65.57
CA MET A 91 13.54 -5.49 66.19
C MET A 91 13.61 -6.79 65.33
N SER A 92 14.79 -7.12 64.80
CA SER A 92 15.66 -8.23 65.29
C SER A 92 16.59 -8.80 64.19
N GLU A 93 17.79 -9.18 64.63
CA GLU A 93 19.00 -9.52 63.87
C GLU A 93 19.05 -10.91 63.17
N LYS A 94 19.94 -10.99 62.15
CA LYS A 94 20.74 -12.13 61.61
C LYS A 94 19.96 -13.27 60.94
N GLU A 95 20.30 -13.77 59.74
CA GLU A 95 21.61 -14.28 59.28
C GLU A 95 21.64 -14.39 57.73
N GLY A 96 22.82 -14.39 57.12
CA GLY A 96 23.00 -14.21 55.66
C GLY A 96 22.70 -15.44 54.77
N GLY A 97 22.68 -15.19 53.46
CA GLY A 97 22.58 -16.26 52.46
C GLY A 97 22.32 -15.75 51.05
N ASP A 98 23.40 -15.63 50.29
CA ASP A 98 23.52 -15.42 48.85
C ASP A 98 22.50 -16.22 48.01
N ARG A 99 21.89 -15.59 46.98
CA ARG A 99 21.46 -16.18 45.67
C ARG A 99 20.49 -15.27 44.90
N THR A 100 21.01 -14.65 43.85
CA THR A 100 20.21 -14.19 42.69
C THR A 100 20.05 -15.35 41.71
N PRO A 101 18.85 -15.79 41.30
CA PRO A 101 18.72 -16.69 40.16
C PRO A 101 18.41 -15.88 38.89
N THR A 102 19.37 -15.90 37.98
CA THR A 102 19.21 -15.57 36.56
C THR A 102 18.27 -16.59 35.91
N VAL A 103 17.17 -16.16 35.30
CA VAL A 103 16.34 -17.02 34.43
C VAL A 103 16.61 -16.69 32.96
N CYS A 104 17.46 -17.52 32.36
CA CYS A 104 17.57 -17.72 30.92
C CYS A 104 16.26 -18.32 30.37
N SER A 105 15.68 -17.68 29.36
CA SER A 105 14.59 -18.25 28.58
C SER A 105 15.14 -19.35 27.65
N LYS A 106 14.77 -20.61 27.92
CA LYS A 106 15.07 -21.74 27.04
C LYS A 106 13.90 -21.98 26.10
N HIS A 107 14.19 -21.88 24.81
CA HIS A 107 13.45 -22.51 23.72
C HIS A 107 13.21 -24.00 23.99
N ARG A 108 12.04 -24.51 23.61
CA ARG A 108 11.85 -25.95 23.38
C ARG A 108 11.12 -26.17 22.05
N SER A 109 11.83 -26.80 21.13
CA SER A 109 11.31 -27.37 19.89
C SER A 109 10.59 -28.69 20.15
N TRP A 110 9.64 -28.98 19.26
CA TRP A 110 8.79 -30.17 19.22
C TRP A 110 9.50 -31.40 18.64
N LEU A 111 9.34 -32.57 19.27
CA LEU A 111 9.20 -33.92 18.66
C LEU A 111 8.45 -34.83 19.67
N SER A 112 7.43 -35.55 19.18
CA SER A 112 6.42 -36.42 19.86
C SER A 112 6.98 -37.80 20.35
N PRO A 113 6.22 -38.82 20.85
CA PRO A 113 4.76 -38.96 21.06
C PRO A 113 4.24 -39.74 22.33
N VAL A 114 2.90 -39.75 22.54
CA VAL A 114 2.00 -40.71 23.28
C VAL A 114 2.19 -40.82 24.83
N SER A 115 1.22 -40.63 25.76
CA SER A 115 -0.11 -41.26 25.98
C SER A 115 -0.86 -40.59 27.20
N PRO A 116 -2.11 -40.99 27.55
CA PRO A 116 -3.15 -40.10 28.11
C PRO A 116 -3.36 -40.18 29.63
N SER A 117 -3.76 -39.05 30.23
CA SER A 117 -4.70 -39.04 31.38
C SER A 117 -5.14 -37.60 31.69
N THR A 118 -6.41 -37.32 31.41
CA THR A 118 -7.18 -36.14 31.80
C THR A 118 -7.26 -36.03 33.33
N PRO A 119 -7.32 -34.80 33.87
CA PRO A 119 -8.54 -34.47 34.62
C PRO A 119 -9.10 -33.09 34.22
N THR A 120 -10.43 -33.07 34.15
CA THR A 120 -11.35 -31.93 34.01
C THR A 120 -11.02 -30.75 34.94
N PRO A 121 -11.07 -29.50 34.46
CA PRO A 121 -11.10 -28.33 35.33
C PRO A 121 -12.56 -27.87 35.59
N THR A 122 -12.91 -27.71 36.85
CA THR A 122 -14.05 -26.93 37.34
C THR A 122 -13.81 -25.43 37.13
N PRO A 123 -14.86 -24.61 36.97
CA PRO A 123 -14.72 -23.21 36.58
C PRO A 123 -14.36 -22.35 37.80
N THR A 124 -13.09 -21.99 37.93
CA THR A 124 -12.67 -20.89 38.80
C THR A 124 -12.52 -19.64 37.96
N HIS A 125 -13.17 -18.56 38.40
CA HIS A 125 -13.15 -17.23 37.80
C HIS A 125 -11.75 -16.81 37.36
N THR A 126 -11.50 -16.83 36.05
CA THR A 126 -10.30 -16.26 35.46
C THR A 126 -10.47 -14.76 35.37
N SER A 127 -9.64 -13.99 36.07
CA SER A 127 -9.32 -12.62 35.69
C SER A 127 -8.84 -12.64 34.25
N SER A 128 -9.70 -12.21 33.32
CA SER A 128 -9.43 -12.15 31.89
C SER A 128 -8.36 -11.10 31.61
N SER A 129 -7.09 -11.48 31.74
CA SER A 129 -5.98 -10.69 31.22
C SER A 129 -6.05 -10.70 29.70
N CYS A 130 -6.41 -9.57 29.10
CA CYS A 130 -6.42 -9.38 27.65
C CYS A 130 -5.01 -9.63 27.07
N THR A 131 -4.89 -10.47 26.03
CA THR A 131 -3.61 -10.71 25.35
C THR A 131 -3.30 -9.59 24.36
N VAL A 132 -2.02 -9.43 23.96
CA VAL A 132 -1.64 -8.44 22.93
C VAL A 132 -2.34 -8.74 21.61
N ASP A 133 -2.47 -10.02 21.25
CA ASP A 133 -3.16 -10.43 20.02
C ASP A 133 -4.65 -10.03 20.05
N GLN A 134 -5.32 -10.20 21.20
CA GLN A 134 -6.71 -9.74 21.38
C GLN A 134 -6.84 -8.21 21.24
N VAL A 135 -5.86 -7.44 21.71
CA VAL A 135 -5.83 -5.99 21.52
C VAL A 135 -5.63 -5.63 20.05
N LEU A 136 -4.70 -6.29 19.37
CA LEU A 136 -4.42 -6.04 17.95
C LEU A 136 -5.62 -6.40 17.07
N ASP A 137 -6.28 -7.52 17.36
CA ASP A 137 -7.51 -7.93 16.70
C ASP A 137 -8.62 -6.90 16.95
N LEU A 138 -8.82 -6.44 18.19
CA LEU A 138 -9.80 -5.38 18.48
C LEU A 138 -9.49 -4.11 17.67
N LEU A 139 -8.23 -3.66 17.62
CA LEU A 139 -7.82 -2.50 16.83
C LEU A 139 -8.08 -2.69 15.34
N LYS A 140 -7.87 -3.90 14.81
CA LYS A 140 -8.18 -4.27 13.42
C LYS A 140 -9.67 -4.13 13.14
N HIS A 141 -10.53 -4.61 14.02
CA HIS A 141 -11.99 -4.46 13.86
C HIS A 141 -12.44 -3.01 13.97
N LEU A 142 -11.89 -2.24 14.93
CA LEU A 142 -12.17 -0.81 15.07
C LEU A 142 -11.76 -0.04 13.81
N TYR A 143 -10.60 -0.37 13.23
CA TYR A 143 -10.15 0.23 11.98
C TYR A 143 -11.13 -0.04 10.83
N VAL A 144 -11.60 -1.28 10.68
CA VAL A 144 -12.60 -1.62 9.64
C VAL A 144 -13.88 -0.80 9.82
N LEU A 145 -14.38 -0.68 11.06
CA LEU A 145 -15.57 0.11 11.35
C LEU A 145 -15.37 1.60 11.02
N THR A 146 -14.19 2.16 11.28
CA THR A 146 -13.91 3.55 10.87
C THR A 146 -13.89 3.76 9.36
N GLN A 147 -13.54 2.73 8.58
CA GLN A 147 -13.52 2.83 7.12
C GLN A 147 -14.93 2.85 6.52
N GLN A 148 -15.86 2.08 7.09
CA GLN A 148 -17.26 2.03 6.62
C GLN A 148 -18.02 3.34 6.88
N TYR A 149 -17.61 4.12 7.88
CA TYR A 149 -18.24 5.41 8.19
C TYR A 149 -17.93 6.49 7.14
N ASP A 150 -16.74 6.48 6.55
CA ASP A 150 -16.34 7.45 5.51
C ASP A 150 -17.16 7.28 4.20
N GLU A 151 -17.75 6.11 3.94
CA GLU A 151 -18.52 5.82 2.72
C GLU A 151 -20.00 6.25 2.80
N HIS A 152 -20.55 6.48 3.99
CA HIS A 152 -21.94 6.89 4.20
C HIS A 152 -22.09 8.09 5.16
N PRO A 153 -21.79 9.33 4.72
CA PRO A 153 -21.84 10.52 5.58
C PRO A 153 -23.26 11.01 5.94
N HIS A 154 -24.30 10.43 5.36
CA HIS A 154 -25.66 10.96 5.41
C HIS A 154 -26.60 10.00 6.11
N TYR A 155 -26.67 10.03 7.45
CA TYR A 155 -27.97 9.81 8.14
C TYR A 155 -28.01 10.05 9.67
N TYR A 156 -26.94 10.42 10.37
CA TYR A 156 -26.97 10.51 11.84
C TYR A 156 -26.65 11.91 12.38
N ASP A 157 -27.37 12.26 13.45
CA ASP A 157 -27.36 13.51 14.20
C ASP A 157 -25.93 13.88 14.66
N GLU A 158 -25.51 15.13 14.45
CA GLU A 158 -24.13 15.62 14.57
C GLU A 158 -23.57 15.64 16.01
N ASN A 159 -24.34 15.22 17.03
CA ASN A 159 -24.05 15.57 18.41
C ASN A 159 -23.33 14.52 19.28
N GLU A 160 -23.08 13.29 18.82
CA GLU A 160 -22.38 12.27 19.67
C GLU A 160 -21.48 11.26 18.91
N ILE A 161 -20.82 11.63 17.80
CA ILE A 161 -19.93 10.69 17.10
C ILE A 161 -18.47 11.17 17.14
N VAL A 162 -17.62 10.40 17.81
CA VAL A 162 -16.16 10.56 17.79
C VAL A 162 -15.67 10.25 16.38
N SER A 163 -15.36 11.28 15.60
CA SER A 163 -14.66 11.13 14.32
C SER A 163 -13.21 10.71 14.60
N MET A 164 -12.91 9.43 14.41
CA MET A 164 -11.57 8.87 14.51
C MET A 164 -10.96 8.84 13.10
N THR A 165 -9.81 9.49 12.93
CA THR A 165 -9.09 9.51 11.65
C THR A 165 -8.17 8.29 11.53
N ARG A 166 -7.78 7.94 10.30
CA ARG A 166 -6.78 6.88 10.06
C ARG A 166 -5.46 7.16 10.78
N GLU A 167 -5.12 8.43 10.94
CA GLU A 167 -3.88 8.85 11.59
C GLU A 167 -3.89 8.62 13.10
N ASP A 168 -5.07 8.61 13.73
CA ASP A 168 -5.21 8.34 15.16
C ASP A 168 -4.85 6.89 15.52
N MET A 169 -4.94 5.99 14.55
CA MET A 169 -4.57 4.58 14.70
C MET A 169 -3.06 4.33 14.56
N HIS A 170 -2.27 5.34 14.17
CA HIS A 170 -0.82 5.21 14.07
C HIS A 170 -0.14 5.15 15.43
N SER A 171 0.75 4.16 15.61
CA SER A 171 1.57 4.07 16.81
C SER A 171 2.95 4.70 16.59
N LYS A 172 3.15 5.92 17.11
CA LYS A 172 4.45 6.62 17.06
C LYS A 172 5.59 5.80 17.69
N LYS A 173 5.31 5.08 18.79
CA LYS A 173 6.31 4.24 19.47
C LYS A 173 6.73 3.04 18.62
N LEU A 174 5.77 2.33 18.04
CA LEU A 174 6.07 1.19 17.15
C LEU A 174 6.76 1.66 15.88
N THR A 175 6.30 2.77 15.31
CA THR A 175 6.92 3.42 14.14
C THR A 175 8.40 3.73 14.40
N ASN A 176 8.72 4.44 15.49
CA ASN A 176 10.11 4.76 15.84
C ASN A 176 10.96 3.49 16.07
N LYS A 177 10.39 2.47 16.72
CA LYS A 177 11.08 1.20 16.94
C LYS A 177 11.38 0.48 15.63
N LEU A 178 10.43 0.45 14.69
CA LEU A 178 10.61 -0.14 13.37
C LEU A 178 11.68 0.61 12.58
N LEU A 179 11.61 1.95 12.55
CA LEU A 179 12.62 2.79 11.91
C LEU A 179 14.02 2.53 12.47
N GLN A 180 14.16 2.35 13.79
CA GLN A 180 15.44 2.01 14.41
C GLN A 180 15.96 0.63 13.96
N GLN A 181 15.08 -0.37 13.82
CA GLN A 181 15.49 -1.69 13.29
C GLN A 181 15.95 -1.61 11.83
N LEU A 182 15.32 -0.74 11.03
CA LEU A 182 15.67 -0.53 9.62
C LEU A 182 16.96 0.27 9.40
N GLN A 183 17.57 0.82 10.45
CA GLN A 183 18.84 1.56 10.34
C GLN A 183 20.07 0.64 10.36
N ASP A 184 19.93 -0.62 10.78
CA ASP A 184 21.05 -1.57 10.85
C ASP A 184 21.24 -2.31 9.51
N PRO A 185 22.32 -2.02 8.74
CA PRO A 185 22.55 -2.67 7.45
C PRO A 185 22.87 -4.17 7.57
N LEU A 186 23.46 -4.61 8.69
CA LEU A 186 23.83 -6.01 8.90
C LEU A 186 22.58 -6.84 9.16
N VAL A 187 21.68 -6.35 10.00
CA VAL A 187 20.38 -7.01 10.28
C VAL A 187 19.56 -7.11 8.99
N LEU A 188 19.50 -6.04 8.20
CA LEU A 188 18.78 -6.03 6.93
C LEU A 188 19.38 -6.96 5.89
N SER A 189 20.70 -6.91 5.70
CA SER A 189 21.37 -7.74 4.70
C SER A 189 21.35 -9.23 5.06
N ALA A 190 21.33 -9.56 6.35
CA ALA A 190 21.17 -10.92 6.85
C ALA A 190 19.70 -11.41 6.87
N GLY A 191 18.72 -10.54 6.60
CA GLY A 191 17.30 -10.86 6.75
C GLY A 191 16.91 -11.20 8.20
N ALA A 192 17.67 -10.70 9.18
CA ALA A 192 17.56 -11.05 10.59
C ALA A 192 16.66 -10.07 11.38
N LEU A 193 15.73 -9.39 10.70
CA LEU A 193 14.78 -8.52 11.35
C LEU A 193 13.91 -9.34 12.32
N PRO A 194 13.59 -8.80 13.51
CA PRO A 194 12.67 -9.46 14.42
C PRO A 194 11.32 -9.77 13.74
N SER A 195 10.76 -10.96 13.99
CA SER A 195 9.51 -11.44 13.36
C SER A 195 8.31 -10.49 13.54
N TRP A 196 8.28 -9.75 14.65
CA TRP A 196 7.24 -8.75 14.89
C TRP A 196 7.21 -7.65 13.81
N CYS A 197 8.35 -7.33 13.18
CA CYS A 197 8.42 -6.30 12.14
C CYS A 197 7.60 -6.72 10.92
N GLU A 198 7.74 -7.97 10.48
CA GLU A 198 6.97 -8.51 9.36
C GLU A 198 5.50 -8.71 9.74
N HIS A 199 5.25 -9.33 10.90
CA HIS A 199 3.89 -9.59 11.36
C HIS A 199 3.06 -8.30 11.51
N LEU A 200 3.56 -7.28 12.21
CA LEU A 200 2.80 -6.04 12.38
C LEU A 200 2.68 -5.26 11.07
N SER A 201 3.71 -5.24 10.22
CA SER A 201 3.65 -4.48 8.96
C SER A 201 2.67 -5.10 7.95
N GLN A 202 2.50 -6.43 7.96
CA GLN A 202 1.60 -7.12 7.03
C GLN A 202 0.18 -7.29 7.57
N GLU A 203 0.00 -7.68 8.84
CA GLU A 203 -1.33 -7.99 9.41
C GLU A 203 -2.02 -6.76 10.02
N PHE A 204 -1.23 -5.76 10.44
CA PHE A 204 -1.71 -4.53 11.08
C PHE A 204 -1.10 -3.26 10.47
N PRO A 205 -1.17 -3.08 9.12
CA PRO A 205 -0.50 -1.99 8.42
C PRO A 205 -0.99 -0.60 8.86
N PHE A 206 -2.24 -0.48 9.33
CA PHE A 206 -2.82 0.76 9.85
C PHE A 206 -2.11 1.33 11.10
N LEU A 207 -1.26 0.54 11.77
CA LEU A 207 -0.43 1.02 12.88
C LEU A 207 0.73 1.91 12.41
N PHE A 208 1.07 1.87 11.12
CA PHE A 208 2.23 2.54 10.55
C PHE A 208 1.82 3.49 9.42
N PRO A 209 2.40 4.71 9.38
CA PRO A 209 2.18 5.63 8.28
C PRO A 209 2.76 5.05 6.98
N PHE A 210 2.20 5.49 5.85
CA PHE A 210 2.59 5.04 4.51
C PHE A 210 4.10 5.09 4.29
N GLU A 211 4.75 6.18 4.68
CA GLU A 211 6.19 6.39 4.49
C GLU A 211 7.01 5.31 5.19
N THR A 212 6.58 4.88 6.38
CA THR A 212 7.27 3.83 7.14
C THR A 212 7.07 2.47 6.51
N ARG A 213 5.86 2.16 6.02
CA ARG A 213 5.58 0.90 5.31
C ARG A 213 6.34 0.85 3.98
N HIS A 214 6.38 1.96 3.24
CA HIS A 214 7.14 2.09 2.00
C HIS A 214 8.66 1.91 2.24
N LEU A 215 9.16 2.45 3.36
CA LEU A 215 10.54 2.23 3.80
C LEU A 215 10.83 0.75 4.05
N TYR A 216 10.00 0.12 4.87
CA TYR A 216 10.10 -1.29 5.21
C TYR A 216 10.09 -2.16 3.94
N PHE A 217 9.17 -1.88 3.01
CA PHE A 217 9.09 -2.54 1.72
C PHE A 217 10.39 -2.39 0.90
N THR A 218 10.89 -1.16 0.75
CA THR A 218 12.12 -0.91 -0.01
C THR A 218 13.34 -1.63 0.58
N CYS A 219 13.41 -1.73 1.92
CA CYS A 219 14.49 -2.41 2.63
C CYS A 219 14.42 -3.94 2.57
N THR A 220 13.24 -4.53 2.35
CA THR A 220 13.04 -5.99 2.53
C THR A 220 12.60 -6.72 1.27
N ALA A 221 11.97 -6.07 0.30
CA ALA A 221 11.40 -6.72 -0.88
C ALA A 221 12.45 -7.08 -1.95
N PHE A 222 13.49 -6.24 -2.14
CA PHE A 222 14.35 -6.32 -3.33
C PHE A 222 15.69 -7.04 -3.12
N GLY A 223 15.89 -7.61 -1.93
CA GLY A 223 17.06 -8.39 -1.56
C GLY A 223 18.26 -7.57 -1.03
N PRO A 224 19.23 -8.24 -0.38
CA PRO A 224 20.25 -7.59 0.45
C PRO A 224 21.09 -6.51 -0.25
N SER A 225 21.53 -6.76 -1.49
CA SER A 225 22.37 -5.83 -2.23
C SER A 225 21.69 -4.49 -2.49
N ARG A 226 20.38 -4.51 -2.76
CA ARG A 226 19.59 -3.28 -2.96
C ARG A 226 19.34 -2.56 -1.65
N SER A 227 19.03 -3.28 -0.58
CA SER A 227 18.87 -2.71 0.77
C SER A 227 20.11 -1.95 1.22
N ILE A 228 21.31 -2.53 1.00
CA ILE A 228 22.59 -1.89 1.35
C ILE A 228 22.80 -0.59 0.56
N VAL A 229 22.61 -0.65 -0.77
CA VAL A 229 22.81 0.54 -1.63
C VAL A 229 21.79 1.62 -1.32
N TRP A 230 20.55 1.23 -1.00
CA TRP A 230 19.53 2.17 -0.57
C TRP A 230 19.92 2.88 0.74
N LEU A 231 20.39 2.15 1.76
CA LEU A 231 20.86 2.72 3.02
C LEU A 231 22.03 3.70 2.82
N GLN A 232 22.97 3.35 1.93
CA GLN A 232 24.07 4.25 1.56
C GLN A 232 23.54 5.53 0.92
N SER A 233 22.61 5.41 -0.04
CA SER A 233 22.02 6.57 -0.70
C SER A 233 21.27 7.48 0.27
N GLN A 234 20.56 6.92 1.26
CA GLN A 234 19.91 7.71 2.30
C GLN A 234 20.91 8.45 3.19
N ARG A 235 22.02 7.80 3.55
CA ARG A 235 23.11 8.42 4.30
C ARG A 235 23.72 9.58 3.50
N ASP A 236 24.00 9.36 2.23
CA ASP A 236 24.59 10.36 1.33
C ASP A 236 23.67 11.60 1.21
N VAL A 237 22.36 11.40 1.02
CA VAL A 237 21.36 12.49 0.98
C VAL A 237 21.29 13.24 2.32
N THR A 238 21.34 12.54 3.44
CA THR A 238 21.30 13.15 4.78
C THR A 238 22.55 14.00 5.02
N MET A 239 23.71 13.49 4.64
CA MET A 239 24.99 14.22 4.71
C MET A 239 24.98 15.45 3.80
N GLU A 240 24.41 15.35 2.59
CA GLU A 240 24.30 16.47 1.67
C GLU A 240 23.36 17.57 2.18
N ARG A 241 22.23 17.21 2.80
CA ARG A 241 21.31 18.16 3.44
C ARG A 241 21.93 18.91 4.63
N GLN A 242 22.87 18.28 5.34
CA GLN A 242 23.58 18.89 6.46
C GLN A 242 24.75 19.80 6.03
N ARG A 243 25.13 19.78 4.74
CA ARG A 243 26.20 20.66 4.23
C ARG A 243 25.68 22.07 3.99
N THR A 244 26.50 23.05 4.36
CA THR A 244 26.26 24.47 4.05
C THR A 244 26.37 24.70 2.53
N PRO A 245 25.39 25.37 1.89
CA PRO A 245 25.45 25.66 0.45
C PRO A 245 26.70 26.46 0.09
N GLY A 246 27.50 25.99 -0.88
CA GLY A 246 28.63 26.74 -1.46
C GLY A 246 30.04 26.23 -1.16
N LEU A 247 30.23 25.17 -0.37
CA LEU A 247 31.53 24.52 -0.20
C LEU A 247 31.66 23.32 -1.15
N SER A 248 32.65 23.34 -2.06
CA SER A 248 32.90 22.23 -2.99
C SER A 248 33.27 20.94 -2.24
N PRO A 249 33.01 19.75 -2.80
CA PRO A 249 33.40 18.50 -2.17
C PRO A 249 34.92 18.49 -1.97
N ARG A 250 35.38 18.54 -0.71
CA ARG A 250 36.75 18.12 -0.41
C ARG A 250 36.77 16.60 -0.58
N ARG A 251 37.81 16.13 -1.29
CA ARG A 251 38.13 14.72 -1.60
C ARG A 251 37.65 13.74 -0.53
N ASP A 252 37.18 12.58 -1.02
CA ASP A 252 36.82 11.35 -0.29
C ASP A 252 37.50 11.28 1.08
N ASP A 253 36.69 11.30 2.14
CA ASP A 253 37.18 11.00 3.49
C ASP A 253 37.59 9.52 3.50
N PRO A 254 38.86 9.16 3.72
CA PRO A 254 39.33 7.77 3.64
C PRO A 254 38.68 6.83 4.67
N HIS A 255 37.88 7.35 5.60
CA HIS A 255 37.09 6.56 6.56
C HIS A 255 35.67 6.25 6.09
N GLU A 256 35.25 6.72 4.90
CA GLU A 256 33.91 6.47 4.38
C GLU A 256 33.83 5.07 3.73
N TYR A 257 33.56 4.05 4.53
CA TYR A 257 33.29 2.70 4.02
C TYR A 257 32.00 2.69 3.19
N ARG A 258 32.12 2.48 1.87
CA ARG A 258 31.02 2.20 0.95
C ARG A 258 31.05 0.73 0.54
N VAL A 259 30.02 -0.01 0.94
CA VAL A 259 29.81 -1.42 0.59
C VAL A 259 29.24 -1.52 -0.84
N GLY A 260 30.10 -1.41 -1.85
CA GLY A 260 29.77 -1.65 -3.26
C GLY A 260 28.79 -0.66 -3.93
N ARG A 261 28.44 -0.93 -5.19
CA ARG A 261 27.39 -0.24 -5.97
C ARG A 261 26.54 -1.30 -6.68
N LEU A 262 25.31 -0.97 -7.06
CA LEU A 262 24.52 -1.85 -7.92
C LEU A 262 25.18 -1.96 -9.29
N LYS A 263 25.21 -3.17 -9.84
CA LYS A 263 25.64 -3.40 -11.22
C LYS A 263 24.56 -2.85 -12.17
N HIS A 264 24.98 -2.07 -13.15
CA HIS A 264 24.11 -1.63 -14.23
C HIS A 264 24.27 -2.60 -15.41
N GLU A 265 23.16 -3.03 -15.99
CA GLU A 265 23.14 -3.91 -17.15
C GLU A 265 22.47 -3.20 -18.31
N ARG A 266 23.25 -3.01 -19.37
CA ARG A 266 22.83 -2.29 -20.56
C ARG A 266 22.26 -3.25 -21.60
N VAL A 267 21.14 -2.85 -22.19
CA VAL A 267 20.47 -3.60 -23.26
C VAL A 267 20.15 -2.66 -24.41
N GLN A 268 20.44 -3.11 -25.63
CA GLN A 268 20.15 -2.37 -26.85
C GLN A 268 18.83 -2.82 -27.47
N VAL A 269 17.89 -1.89 -27.60
CA VAL A 269 16.53 -2.14 -28.11
C VAL A 269 16.31 -1.35 -29.40
N PRO A 270 15.78 -1.95 -30.48
CA PRO A 270 15.39 -1.18 -31.66
C PRO A 270 14.14 -0.35 -31.39
N ARG A 271 14.09 0.88 -31.91
CA ARG A 271 12.88 1.72 -31.86
C ARG A 271 11.83 1.25 -32.87
N GLU A 272 12.27 0.86 -34.06
CA GLU A 272 11.40 0.36 -35.13
C GLU A 272 11.14 -1.15 -34.99
N GLY A 273 9.91 -1.57 -35.31
CA GLY A 273 9.47 -2.95 -35.28
C GLY A 273 8.57 -3.27 -34.09
N ASP A 274 8.54 -4.55 -33.69
CA ASP A 274 7.72 -5.01 -32.58
C ASP A 274 8.42 -4.75 -31.23
N LEU A 275 8.24 -3.52 -30.72
CA LEU A 275 8.79 -3.09 -29.43
C LEU A 275 8.30 -3.99 -28.28
N LEU A 276 7.03 -4.40 -28.32
CA LEU A 276 6.43 -5.22 -27.26
C LEU A 276 7.09 -6.60 -27.19
N ALA A 277 7.35 -7.24 -28.32
CA ALA A 277 8.07 -8.51 -28.37
C ALA A 277 9.51 -8.39 -27.83
N TRP A 278 10.21 -7.30 -28.17
CA TRP A 278 11.54 -7.01 -27.60
C TRP A 278 11.46 -6.82 -26.10
N ALA A 279 10.51 -6.02 -25.62
CA ALA A 279 10.33 -5.78 -24.20
C ALA A 279 10.05 -7.06 -23.42
N HIS A 280 9.24 -7.97 -23.98
CA HIS A 280 9.00 -9.29 -23.42
C HIS A 280 10.29 -10.09 -23.22
N GLN A 281 11.17 -10.12 -24.24
CA GLN A 281 12.45 -10.83 -24.15
C GLN A 281 13.40 -10.18 -23.13
N VAL A 282 13.47 -8.84 -23.10
CA VAL A 282 14.31 -8.11 -22.14
C VAL A 282 13.84 -8.40 -20.71
N MET A 283 12.54 -8.30 -20.43
CA MET A 283 12.01 -8.57 -19.08
C MET A 283 12.18 -10.04 -18.70
N LEU A 284 12.01 -10.99 -19.62
CA LEU A 284 12.25 -12.41 -19.37
C LEU A 284 13.70 -12.68 -18.91
N VAL A 285 14.69 -12.10 -19.58
CA VAL A 285 16.11 -12.30 -19.23
C VAL A 285 16.51 -11.60 -17.92
N HIS A 286 15.86 -10.47 -17.61
CA HIS A 286 16.21 -9.60 -16.49
C HIS A 286 15.31 -9.73 -15.25
N ALA A 287 14.25 -10.56 -15.29
CA ALA A 287 13.27 -10.70 -14.22
C ALA A 287 13.92 -10.99 -12.85
N GLN A 288 14.76 -12.01 -12.78
CA GLN A 288 15.40 -12.43 -11.51
C GLN A 288 16.63 -11.59 -11.14
N ARG A 289 17.10 -10.74 -12.06
CA ARG A 289 18.35 -9.97 -11.86
C ARG A 289 18.10 -8.75 -10.99
N LYS A 290 18.93 -8.60 -9.95
CA LYS A 290 18.89 -7.45 -9.03
C LYS A 290 19.70 -6.25 -9.53
N SER A 291 20.37 -6.36 -10.68
CA SER A 291 21.01 -5.24 -11.39
C SER A 291 19.99 -4.19 -11.81
N ILE A 292 20.44 -2.95 -11.99
CA ILE A 292 19.63 -1.88 -12.59
C ILE A 292 19.67 -2.07 -14.11
N LEU A 293 18.50 -2.15 -14.73
CA LEU A 293 18.38 -2.23 -16.19
C LEU A 293 18.54 -0.84 -16.80
N GLU A 294 19.48 -0.69 -17.73
CA GLU A 294 19.65 0.50 -18.57
C GLU A 294 19.34 0.14 -20.03
N VAL A 295 18.55 0.96 -20.69
CA VAL A 295 18.18 0.78 -22.10
C VAL A 295 18.92 1.80 -22.97
N GLU A 296 19.37 1.34 -24.12
CA GLU A 296 19.94 2.14 -25.20
C GLU A 296 19.15 1.83 -26.49
N PHE A 297 18.68 2.87 -27.18
CA PHE A 297 18.01 2.66 -28.47
C PHE A 297 19.04 2.51 -29.59
N LYS A 298 18.87 1.50 -30.44
CA LYS A 298 19.81 1.22 -31.54
C LYS A 298 19.88 2.41 -32.50
N GLY A 299 21.08 2.92 -32.72
CA GLY A 299 21.34 4.02 -33.66
C GLY A 299 21.15 5.41 -33.08
N GLU A 300 20.86 5.55 -31.78
CA GLU A 300 20.72 6.82 -31.08
C GLU A 300 21.90 7.09 -30.15
N GLU A 301 22.37 8.34 -30.10
CA GLU A 301 23.38 8.77 -29.13
C GLU A 301 22.70 9.11 -27.79
N GLY A 302 22.54 8.10 -26.94
CA GLY A 302 21.94 8.28 -25.62
C GLY A 302 21.93 7.01 -24.79
N THR A 303 22.45 7.07 -23.56
CA THR A 303 22.38 5.96 -22.59
C THR A 303 22.03 6.48 -21.20
N GLY A 304 21.48 5.61 -20.34
CA GLY A 304 21.19 5.93 -18.95
C GLY A 304 19.69 6.10 -18.66
N LEU A 305 19.35 6.98 -17.71
CA LEU A 305 18.00 7.07 -17.15
C LEU A 305 16.95 7.53 -18.17
N GLY A 306 17.23 8.56 -18.97
CA GLY A 306 16.27 9.13 -19.94
C GLY A 306 15.72 8.11 -20.95
N PRO A 307 16.58 7.48 -21.79
CA PRO A 307 16.14 6.44 -22.73
C PRO A 307 15.47 5.25 -22.04
N THR A 308 15.89 4.95 -20.81
CA THR A 308 15.25 3.89 -20.04
C THR A 308 13.84 4.25 -19.59
N LEU A 309 13.61 5.47 -19.08
CA LEU A 309 12.26 5.91 -18.71
C LEU A 309 11.34 5.94 -19.95
N GLU A 310 11.86 6.39 -21.08
CA GLU A 310 11.14 6.35 -22.35
C GLU A 310 10.75 4.92 -22.73
N PHE A 311 11.67 3.96 -22.65
CA PHE A 311 11.37 2.55 -22.92
C PHE A 311 10.21 2.04 -22.06
N TYR A 312 10.19 2.33 -20.75
CA TYR A 312 9.08 1.91 -19.88
C TYR A 312 7.76 2.61 -20.25
N ALA A 313 7.80 3.89 -20.61
CA ALA A 313 6.62 4.61 -21.06
C ALA A 313 6.03 4.02 -22.35
N LEU A 314 6.89 3.72 -23.34
CA LEU A 314 6.47 3.10 -24.60
C LEU A 314 5.89 1.70 -24.38
N VAL A 315 6.52 0.89 -23.52
CA VAL A 315 6.00 -0.44 -23.17
C VAL A 315 4.65 -0.34 -22.45
N ALA A 316 4.49 0.62 -21.53
CA ALA A 316 3.22 0.88 -20.86
C ALA A 316 2.12 1.31 -21.84
N ALA A 317 2.45 2.07 -22.88
CA ALA A 317 1.52 2.42 -23.95
C ALA A 317 1.15 1.19 -24.81
N GLU A 318 2.13 0.39 -25.22
CA GLU A 318 1.89 -0.84 -26.00
C GLU A 318 1.03 -1.85 -25.26
N LEU A 319 1.18 -1.96 -23.93
CA LEU A 319 0.32 -2.79 -23.09
C LEU A 319 -1.14 -2.34 -23.09
N GLN A 320 -1.47 -1.09 -23.46
CA GLN A 320 -2.84 -0.56 -23.49
C GLN A 320 -3.57 -0.81 -24.81
N ARG A 321 -2.91 -1.42 -25.80
CA ARG A 321 -3.50 -1.65 -27.12
C ARG A 321 -4.75 -2.53 -27.07
N LYS A 322 -5.80 -2.12 -27.78
CA LYS A 322 -7.09 -2.84 -27.84
C LYS A 322 -6.95 -4.21 -28.51
N ASP A 323 -6.09 -4.33 -29.53
CA ASP A 323 -5.91 -5.56 -30.31
C ASP A 323 -5.23 -6.70 -29.56
N LEU A 324 -4.62 -6.43 -28.39
CA LEU A 324 -4.12 -7.47 -27.50
C LEU A 324 -5.27 -8.29 -26.89
N GLY A 325 -6.46 -7.72 -26.76
CA GLY A 325 -7.64 -8.41 -26.22
C GLY A 325 -7.51 -8.83 -24.76
N ILE A 326 -6.63 -8.19 -23.99
CA ILE A 326 -6.34 -8.55 -22.58
C ILE A 326 -7.11 -7.70 -21.57
N TRP A 327 -7.62 -6.54 -21.98
CA TRP A 327 -8.36 -5.61 -21.12
C TRP A 327 -9.84 -5.59 -21.50
N LEU A 328 -10.71 -5.52 -20.50
CA LEU A 328 -12.13 -5.30 -20.70
C LEU A 328 -12.34 -3.98 -21.48
N CYS A 329 -13.07 -4.05 -22.58
CA CYS A 329 -13.31 -2.91 -23.46
C CYS A 329 -14.60 -3.11 -24.27
N ASP A 330 -15.16 -1.99 -24.73
CA ASP A 330 -16.40 -1.96 -25.48
C ASP A 330 -16.13 -1.59 -26.95
N ASP A 331 -17.00 -2.00 -27.87
CA ASP A 331 -16.88 -1.64 -29.29
C ASP A 331 -17.42 -0.25 -29.63
N GLU A 332 -18.29 0.30 -28.78
CA GLU A 332 -18.84 1.63 -28.96
C GLU A 332 -17.79 2.72 -28.68
N ILE A 333 -17.54 3.57 -29.67
CA ILE A 333 -16.67 4.74 -29.53
C ILE A 333 -17.47 5.82 -28.81
N HIS A 334 -17.23 6.03 -27.51
CA HIS A 334 -17.85 7.14 -26.80
C HIS A 334 -17.39 8.50 -27.38
N MET A 335 -18.35 9.41 -27.56
CA MET A 335 -18.15 10.78 -28.04
C MET A 335 -17.21 11.53 -27.09
N GLY A 336 -16.00 11.85 -27.54
CA GLY A 336 -14.93 12.46 -26.70
C GLY A 336 -13.53 11.91 -26.98
N ASN A 337 -13.46 10.84 -27.79
CA ASN A 337 -12.25 10.15 -28.18
C ASN A 337 -11.43 10.96 -29.20
N THR A 338 -10.71 11.97 -28.70
CA THR A 338 -9.68 12.68 -29.46
C THR A 338 -8.50 11.74 -29.74
N PRO A 339 -7.80 11.88 -30.89
CA PRO A 339 -6.53 11.20 -31.10
C PRO A 339 -5.57 11.56 -29.97
N ILE A 340 -4.97 10.55 -29.35
CA ILE A 340 -4.09 10.72 -28.19
C ILE A 340 -2.74 10.11 -28.51
N ASP A 341 -1.74 10.79 -27.95
CA ASP A 341 -0.35 10.42 -28.04
C ASP A 341 0.14 9.95 -26.67
N ILE A 342 0.29 8.64 -26.50
CA ILE A 342 0.81 8.02 -25.27
C ILE A 342 2.30 7.65 -25.46
N GLY A 343 2.99 8.23 -26.46
CA GLY A 343 4.43 8.06 -26.67
C GLY A 343 4.83 7.74 -28.11
N GLU A 344 3.98 7.04 -28.88
CA GLU A 344 4.27 6.63 -30.26
C GLU A 344 3.69 7.54 -31.36
N GLY A 345 3.21 8.73 -31.02
CA GLY A 345 2.49 9.59 -31.98
C GLY A 345 0.98 9.52 -31.80
N LEU A 346 0.27 10.39 -32.52
CA LEU A 346 -1.20 10.41 -32.52
C LEU A 346 -1.72 9.10 -33.12
N LYS A 347 -2.31 8.25 -32.27
CA LYS A 347 -3.00 7.04 -32.71
C LYS A 347 -4.49 7.33 -32.92
N PRO A 348 -5.15 6.62 -33.85
CA PRO A 348 -6.58 6.81 -34.07
C PRO A 348 -7.37 6.43 -32.81
N PRO A 349 -8.55 7.04 -32.60
CA PRO A 349 -9.37 6.68 -31.45
C PRO A 349 -9.79 5.21 -31.48
N GLY A 350 -9.74 4.56 -30.32
CA GLY A 350 -9.99 3.11 -30.20
C GLY A 350 -8.76 2.22 -30.39
N TYR A 351 -7.59 2.78 -30.71
CA TYR A 351 -6.32 2.02 -30.73
C TYR A 351 -5.92 1.54 -29.32
N TYR A 352 -6.05 2.42 -28.33
CA TYR A 352 -5.81 2.10 -26.92
C TYR A 352 -7.14 1.92 -26.18
N VAL A 353 -7.17 1.01 -25.20
CA VAL A 353 -8.31 0.84 -24.28
C VAL A 353 -8.30 1.99 -23.28
N ARG A 354 -9.39 2.77 -23.25
CA ARG A 354 -9.59 3.85 -22.28
C ARG A 354 -10.95 3.69 -21.63
N ARG A 355 -10.96 3.48 -20.31
CA ARG A 355 -12.18 3.43 -19.51
C ARG A 355 -12.03 4.37 -18.31
N PRO A 356 -13.10 5.07 -17.89
CA PRO A 356 -13.06 5.97 -16.74
C PRO A 356 -12.55 5.29 -15.46
N ASN A 357 -12.87 4.00 -15.31
CA ASN A 357 -12.57 3.22 -14.10
C ASN A 357 -11.24 2.44 -14.21
N GLY A 358 -10.45 2.71 -15.25
CA GLY A 358 -9.16 2.07 -15.49
C GLY A 358 -9.24 0.71 -16.18
N LEU A 359 -8.08 0.10 -16.35
CA LEU A 359 -7.86 -1.18 -17.01
C LEU A 359 -8.10 -2.33 -16.05
N PHE A 360 -8.99 -3.23 -16.43
CA PHE A 360 -9.28 -4.48 -15.73
C PHE A 360 -9.20 -5.65 -16.72
N PRO A 361 -8.71 -6.84 -16.32
CA PRO A 361 -8.59 -7.99 -17.21
C PRO A 361 -9.91 -8.34 -17.90
N ALA A 362 -9.84 -8.68 -19.18
CA ALA A 362 -11.00 -9.20 -19.89
C ALA A 362 -11.34 -10.63 -19.39
N PRO A 363 -12.62 -10.94 -19.08
CA PRO A 363 -13.05 -12.31 -18.82
C PRO A 363 -13.00 -13.14 -20.10
N LEU A 364 -12.22 -14.22 -20.09
CA LEU A 364 -11.97 -15.10 -21.24
C LEU A 364 -12.33 -16.56 -20.89
N PRO A 365 -12.80 -17.36 -21.86
CA PRO A 365 -12.95 -18.79 -21.68
C PRO A 365 -11.58 -19.40 -21.37
N GLN A 366 -11.44 -20.06 -20.22
CA GLN A 366 -10.13 -20.49 -19.72
C GLN A 366 -9.49 -21.58 -20.57
N ASP A 367 -10.28 -22.37 -21.28
CA ASP A 367 -9.81 -23.42 -22.20
C ASP A 367 -9.80 -22.94 -23.66
N SER A 368 -9.35 -21.71 -23.91
CA SER A 368 -9.31 -21.11 -25.25
C SER A 368 -7.94 -20.57 -25.64
N SER A 369 -7.66 -20.53 -26.95
CA SER A 369 -6.45 -19.89 -27.49
C SER A 369 -6.36 -18.40 -27.17
N HIS A 370 -7.49 -17.74 -26.93
CA HIS A 370 -7.51 -16.33 -26.52
C HIS A 370 -6.92 -16.16 -25.12
N CYS A 371 -7.28 -17.06 -24.19
CA CYS A 371 -6.70 -17.12 -22.85
C CYS A 371 -5.19 -17.44 -22.92
N ASP A 372 -4.76 -18.40 -23.75
CA ASP A 372 -3.34 -18.75 -23.92
C ASP A 372 -2.47 -17.58 -24.40
N ARG A 373 -3.04 -16.69 -25.24
CA ARG A 373 -2.36 -15.46 -25.66
C ARG A 373 -2.33 -14.43 -24.54
N ALA A 374 -3.45 -14.22 -23.86
CA ALA A 374 -3.56 -13.27 -22.75
C ALA A 374 -2.60 -13.63 -21.61
N GLU A 375 -2.47 -14.92 -21.27
CA GLU A 375 -1.58 -15.44 -20.24
C GLU A 375 -0.13 -14.93 -20.40
N LYS A 376 0.41 -14.97 -21.62
CA LYS A 376 1.77 -14.50 -21.92
C LYS A 376 1.94 -13.01 -21.64
N HIS A 377 0.94 -12.21 -22.03
CA HIS A 377 0.96 -10.77 -21.77
C HIS A 377 0.81 -10.46 -20.29
N PHE A 378 -0.01 -11.19 -19.55
CA PHE A 378 -0.18 -11.01 -18.11
C PHE A 378 1.07 -11.43 -17.32
N TRP A 379 1.72 -12.53 -17.71
CA TRP A 379 3.01 -12.89 -17.14
C TRP A 379 4.05 -11.78 -17.31
N PHE A 380 4.15 -11.25 -18.54
CA PHE A 380 5.03 -10.14 -18.84
C PHE A 380 4.65 -8.87 -18.06
N LEU A 381 3.37 -8.54 -17.96
CA LEU A 381 2.87 -7.41 -17.17
C LEU A 381 3.28 -7.55 -15.70
N GLY A 382 3.20 -8.76 -15.14
CA GLY A 382 3.65 -9.06 -13.78
C GLY A 382 5.13 -8.72 -13.59
N VAL A 383 6.00 -9.24 -14.46
CA VAL A 383 7.44 -8.93 -14.42
C VAL A 383 7.67 -7.43 -14.59
N PHE A 384 6.99 -6.80 -15.56
CA PHE A 384 7.13 -5.40 -15.88
C PHE A 384 6.80 -4.51 -14.69
N LEU A 385 5.64 -4.66 -14.05
CA LEU A 385 5.24 -3.87 -12.89
C LEU A 385 6.14 -4.14 -11.67
N ALA A 386 6.59 -5.37 -11.47
CA ALA A 386 7.52 -5.68 -10.39
C ALA A 386 8.90 -5.03 -10.65
N LYS A 387 9.38 -4.99 -11.90
CA LYS A 387 10.61 -4.26 -12.27
C LYS A 387 10.45 -2.75 -12.10
N VAL A 388 9.28 -2.19 -12.44
CA VAL A 388 8.93 -0.78 -12.18
C VAL A 388 9.10 -0.44 -10.71
N LEU A 389 8.51 -1.25 -9.82
CA LEU A 389 8.63 -1.06 -8.36
C LEU A 389 10.06 -1.24 -7.86
N GLN A 390 10.74 -2.30 -8.30
CA GLN A 390 12.11 -2.60 -7.87
C GLN A 390 13.08 -1.50 -8.25
N ASP A 391 12.95 -0.93 -9.45
CA ASP A 391 13.81 0.13 -9.98
C ASP A 391 13.31 1.54 -9.64
N ASN A 392 12.26 1.65 -8.82
CA ASN A 392 11.63 2.90 -8.40
C ASN A 392 11.31 3.82 -9.60
N ARG A 393 10.68 3.22 -10.61
CA ARG A 393 10.21 3.90 -11.82
C ARG A 393 8.71 4.12 -11.72
N LEU A 394 8.22 5.11 -12.45
CA LEU A 394 6.79 5.37 -12.59
C LEU A 394 6.38 5.09 -14.03
N VAL A 395 5.20 4.52 -14.22
CA VAL A 395 4.61 4.24 -15.53
C VAL A 395 3.19 4.74 -15.61
N ASP A 396 2.80 5.27 -16.76
CA ASP A 396 1.44 5.73 -17.01
C ASP A 396 0.58 4.56 -17.50
N LEU A 397 0.23 3.67 -16.58
CA LEU A 397 -0.69 2.55 -16.82
C LEU A 397 -1.92 2.74 -15.93
N PRO A 398 -3.09 3.10 -16.48
CA PRO A 398 -4.28 3.44 -15.71
C PRO A 398 -5.00 2.17 -15.22
N LEU A 399 -4.39 1.40 -14.33
CA LEU A 399 -4.97 0.20 -13.74
C LEU A 399 -6.22 0.54 -12.90
N SER A 400 -7.25 -0.30 -12.97
CA SER A 400 -8.46 -0.10 -12.16
C SER A 400 -8.19 -0.28 -10.67
N HIS A 401 -9.01 0.33 -9.83
CA HIS A 401 -8.95 0.14 -8.37
C HIS A 401 -9.05 -1.34 -8.00
N GLN A 402 -9.94 -2.07 -8.67
CA GLN A 402 -10.17 -3.51 -8.46
C GLN A 402 -8.94 -4.34 -8.83
N PHE A 403 -8.24 -4.03 -9.92
CA PHE A 403 -6.99 -4.71 -10.25
C PHE A 403 -5.93 -4.49 -9.17
N LEU A 404 -5.82 -3.26 -8.65
CA LEU A 404 -4.90 -2.93 -7.56
C LEU A 404 -5.30 -3.63 -6.24
N LYS A 405 -6.60 -3.78 -5.97
CA LYS A 405 -7.13 -4.60 -4.86
C LYS A 405 -6.68 -6.06 -4.99
N LEU A 406 -6.64 -6.62 -6.21
CA LEU A 406 -6.08 -7.95 -6.44
C LEU A 406 -4.56 -8.02 -6.14
N LEU A 407 -3.78 -7.01 -6.54
CA LEU A 407 -2.33 -6.93 -6.25
C LEU A 407 -2.04 -6.89 -4.74
N CYS A 408 -2.88 -6.20 -3.97
CA CYS A 408 -2.79 -6.16 -2.51
C CYS A 408 -3.27 -7.45 -1.82
N GLN A 409 -3.74 -8.44 -2.59
CA GLN A 409 -4.37 -9.68 -2.11
C GLN A 409 -5.66 -9.45 -1.29
N GLY A 410 -6.43 -8.45 -1.72
CA GLY A 410 -7.76 -8.15 -1.21
C GLY A 410 -7.73 -7.33 0.09
N ASP A 411 -8.87 -6.77 0.45
CA ASP A 411 -9.01 -6.06 1.70
C ASP A 411 -9.32 -7.07 2.83
N ARG A 412 -8.31 -7.85 3.23
CA ARG A 412 -8.48 -8.88 4.28
C ARG A 412 -8.88 -8.31 5.64
N MET A 413 -8.86 -6.99 5.83
CA MET A 413 -9.46 -6.36 6.99
C MET A 413 -10.98 -6.58 7.01
N HIS A 414 -11.64 -6.55 5.84
CA HIS A 414 -13.08 -6.75 5.70
C HIS A 414 -13.53 -8.22 5.79
N ASN A 415 -12.72 -9.20 5.38
CA ASN A 415 -13.10 -10.63 5.45
C ASN A 415 -13.25 -11.17 6.88
N ALA A 416 -12.73 -10.47 7.90
CA ALA A 416 -12.99 -10.79 9.31
C ALA A 416 -14.41 -10.35 9.75
N SER A 417 -14.96 -9.31 9.10
CA SER A 417 -16.30 -8.77 9.36
C SER A 417 -17.40 -9.72 8.87
N ASP A 418 -17.21 -10.44 7.76
CA ASP A 418 -18.22 -11.40 7.26
C ASP A 418 -18.53 -12.52 8.26
N LYS A 419 -17.53 -12.92 9.06
CA LYS A 419 -17.75 -13.86 10.18
C LYS A 419 -18.66 -13.27 11.27
N PHE A 420 -18.65 -11.95 11.45
CA PHE A 420 -19.50 -11.25 12.42
C PHE A 420 -20.87 -10.86 11.84
N SER A 421 -20.96 -10.48 10.56
CA SER A 421 -22.23 -10.27 9.85
C SER A 421 -23.08 -11.54 9.78
N LEU A 422 -22.45 -12.71 9.67
CA LEU A 422 -23.13 -14.00 9.83
C LEU A 422 -23.63 -14.21 11.27
N LEU A 423 -22.86 -13.80 12.29
CA LEU A 423 -23.24 -13.94 13.71
C LEU A 423 -24.30 -12.93 14.17
N THR A 424 -24.41 -11.77 13.52
CA THR A 424 -25.44 -10.76 13.81
C THR A 424 -26.74 -11.00 13.05
N ARG A 425 -26.69 -11.61 11.86
CA ARG A 425 -27.90 -12.08 11.15
C ARG A 425 -28.61 -13.24 11.85
N THR A 426 -27.89 -14.07 12.60
CA THR A 426 -28.46 -15.23 13.33
C THR A 426 -28.99 -14.88 14.72
N ARG A 427 -29.08 -13.60 15.09
CA ARG A 427 -29.58 -13.17 16.41
C ARG A 427 -31.01 -12.62 16.41
N SER A 428 -31.75 -12.79 15.31
CA SER A 428 -33.19 -12.53 15.27
C SER A 428 -33.97 -13.79 14.90
N GLY A 429 -34.51 -14.46 15.93
CA GLY A 429 -35.51 -15.51 15.81
C GLY A 429 -34.95 -16.93 15.92
N ASP A 430 -35.50 -17.69 16.86
CA ASP A 430 -35.28 -19.12 17.09
C ASP A 430 -35.18 -19.93 15.78
N ASP A 431 -34.08 -20.67 15.61
CA ASP A 431 -34.10 -22.12 15.40
C ASP A 431 -32.66 -22.68 15.31
N ASP A 432 -32.32 -23.54 16.27
CA ASP A 432 -31.11 -24.36 16.34
C ASP A 432 -31.18 -25.49 15.30
N VAL A 433 -30.88 -25.23 14.02
CA VAL A 433 -30.56 -26.26 13.03
C VAL A 433 -29.60 -25.68 11.97
N MET A 434 -28.48 -26.36 11.69
CA MET A 434 -27.44 -26.06 10.67
C MET A 434 -26.11 -25.43 11.14
N LEU A 435 -25.58 -25.85 12.29
CA LEU A 435 -24.15 -25.70 12.62
C LEU A 435 -23.31 -26.93 12.22
N SER A 436 -23.92 -27.99 11.68
CA SER A 436 -23.24 -29.26 11.33
C SER A 436 -22.57 -29.28 9.96
N SER A 437 -22.92 -28.37 9.04
CA SER A 437 -22.40 -28.35 7.67
C SER A 437 -20.99 -27.77 7.54
N LEU A 438 -20.55 -26.89 8.46
CA LEU A 438 -19.21 -26.28 8.43
C LEU A 438 -18.12 -27.12 9.12
N ILE A 439 -18.50 -28.06 9.98
CA ILE A 439 -17.55 -28.95 10.67
C ILE A 439 -17.24 -30.20 9.84
N SER A 440 -18.13 -30.58 8.91
CA SER A 440 -17.94 -31.72 8.00
C SER A 440 -16.72 -31.58 7.08
N ASP A 441 -16.42 -30.37 6.59
CA ASP A 441 -15.28 -30.11 5.70
C ASP A 441 -13.90 -30.33 6.36
N LEU A 442 -13.84 -30.37 7.70
CA LEU A 442 -12.62 -30.64 8.45
C LEU A 442 -12.48 -32.13 8.84
N SER A 443 -13.54 -32.93 8.70
CA SER A 443 -13.57 -34.35 9.10
C SER A 443 -13.36 -35.33 7.95
N GLU A 444 -13.50 -34.91 6.69
CA GLU A 444 -13.35 -35.83 5.52
C GLU A 444 -11.90 -36.10 5.12
N LYS A 445 -10.90 -35.50 5.80
CA LYS A 445 -9.47 -35.76 5.53
C LYS A 445 -8.88 -36.99 6.22
N GLU A 446 -9.64 -37.68 7.06
CA GLU A 446 -9.20 -38.91 7.70
C GLU A 446 -10.30 -39.96 7.62
N LEU A 447 -10.40 -40.66 6.49
CA LEU A 447 -10.88 -42.05 6.31
C LEU A 447 -11.52 -42.21 4.92
N GLU A 448 -10.73 -42.56 3.90
CA GLU A 448 -11.31 -43.19 2.71
C GLU A 448 -10.29 -44.16 2.08
N PHE A 449 -10.63 -45.45 2.12
CA PHE A 449 -9.92 -46.58 1.52
C PHE A 449 -10.67 -47.08 0.28
N ASP A 450 -11.20 -46.16 -0.54
CA ASP A 450 -11.85 -46.49 -1.81
C ASP A 450 -10.94 -46.16 -3.01
N PRO A 451 -11.01 -46.93 -4.11
CA PRO A 451 -10.17 -46.74 -5.28
C PRO A 451 -10.55 -45.44 -6.02
N PRO A 452 -9.60 -44.77 -6.69
CA PRO A 452 -9.76 -43.38 -7.06
C PRO A 452 -10.80 -43.21 -8.17
N LYS A 453 -11.97 -42.66 -7.81
CA LYS A 453 -12.78 -41.91 -8.76
C LYS A 453 -12.12 -40.55 -8.90
N VAL A 454 -11.68 -40.21 -10.12
CA VAL A 454 -11.18 -38.88 -10.47
C VAL A 454 -12.33 -37.89 -10.33
N SER A 455 -12.48 -37.30 -9.14
CA SER A 455 -13.24 -36.06 -8.97
C SER A 455 -12.26 -34.92 -9.20
N HIS A 456 -12.56 -34.07 -10.20
CA HIS A 456 -11.86 -32.80 -10.35
C HIS A 456 -12.34 -31.89 -9.22
N SER A 457 -11.73 -31.96 -8.03
CA SER A 457 -11.84 -30.88 -7.06
C SER A 457 -11.14 -29.66 -7.66
N LYS A 458 -11.89 -28.80 -8.34
CA LYS A 458 -11.38 -27.51 -8.83
C LYS A 458 -10.99 -26.69 -7.59
N GLU A 459 -9.69 -26.62 -7.29
CA GLU A 459 -9.18 -25.63 -6.35
C GLU A 459 -9.65 -24.25 -6.83
N LYS A 460 -10.32 -23.49 -5.96
CA LYS A 460 -10.74 -22.14 -6.28
C LYS A 460 -9.50 -21.27 -6.58
N PRO A 461 -9.55 -20.38 -7.58
CA PRO A 461 -8.46 -19.45 -7.85
C PRO A 461 -8.09 -18.65 -6.59
N TRP A 462 -6.81 -18.26 -6.46
CA TRP A 462 -6.31 -17.51 -5.30
C TRP A 462 -7.00 -16.17 -5.07
N LEU A 463 -7.64 -15.65 -6.10
CA LEU A 463 -8.35 -14.37 -6.12
C LEU A 463 -9.84 -14.48 -5.73
N SER A 464 -10.31 -15.70 -5.43
CA SER A 464 -11.71 -15.95 -5.09
C SER A 464 -12.14 -15.22 -3.81
N GLY A 465 -13.30 -14.57 -3.87
CA GLY A 465 -13.87 -13.79 -2.77
C GLY A 465 -13.14 -12.47 -2.48
N MET A 466 -12.23 -12.03 -3.35
CA MET A 466 -11.52 -10.75 -3.17
C MET A 466 -12.25 -9.56 -3.78
N LEU A 467 -13.12 -9.79 -4.75
CA LEU A 467 -13.94 -8.78 -5.42
C LEU A 467 -15.43 -9.11 -5.27
N THR A 468 -16.28 -8.09 -5.18
CA THR A 468 -17.72 -8.23 -4.96
C THR A 468 -18.57 -7.75 -6.15
N MET A 469 -19.88 -7.88 -6.06
CA MET A 469 -20.81 -7.31 -7.06
C MET A 469 -20.63 -5.78 -7.21
N ASP A 470 -20.32 -5.07 -6.13
CA ASP A 470 -20.07 -3.62 -6.19
C ASP A 470 -18.80 -3.31 -6.98
N ASP A 471 -17.75 -4.14 -6.83
CA ASP A 471 -16.54 -4.06 -7.65
C ASP A 471 -16.87 -4.29 -9.14
N LEU A 472 -17.77 -5.23 -9.48
CA LEU A 472 -18.22 -5.44 -10.86
C LEU A 472 -18.99 -4.23 -11.39
N ARG A 473 -19.78 -3.54 -10.57
CA ARG A 473 -20.47 -2.31 -10.98
C ARG A 473 -19.50 -1.17 -11.29
N GLU A 474 -18.37 -1.10 -10.60
CA GLU A 474 -17.32 -0.15 -10.95
C GLU A 474 -16.57 -0.58 -12.22
N ILE A 475 -16.21 -1.86 -12.35
CA ILE A 475 -15.49 -2.35 -13.53
C ILE A 475 -16.36 -2.27 -14.78
N ASP A 476 -17.59 -2.75 -14.72
CA ASP A 476 -18.58 -2.75 -15.81
C ASP A 476 -19.92 -2.20 -15.32
N PRO A 477 -20.13 -0.87 -15.42
CA PRO A 477 -21.33 -0.23 -14.92
C PRO A 477 -22.63 -0.69 -15.59
N VAL A 478 -22.58 -1.20 -16.82
CA VAL A 478 -23.78 -1.67 -17.51
C VAL A 478 -24.15 -3.04 -16.98
N ARG A 479 -23.19 -3.99 -17.01
CA ARG A 479 -23.43 -5.36 -16.54
C ARG A 479 -23.68 -5.42 -15.03
N GLY A 480 -22.91 -4.69 -14.23
CA GLY A 480 -23.08 -4.66 -12.78
C GLY A 480 -24.45 -4.12 -12.37
N ARG A 481 -24.92 -3.02 -12.99
CA ARG A 481 -26.29 -2.52 -12.73
C ARG A 481 -27.36 -3.54 -13.12
N PHE A 482 -27.23 -4.17 -14.28
CA PHE A 482 -28.16 -5.19 -14.73
C PHE A 482 -28.24 -6.36 -13.72
N LEU A 483 -27.10 -6.87 -13.26
CA LEU A 483 -27.06 -7.95 -12.28
C LEU A 483 -27.60 -7.54 -10.91
N MET A 484 -27.39 -6.29 -10.48
CA MET A 484 -28.03 -5.77 -9.25
C MET A 484 -29.55 -5.69 -9.39
N GLU A 485 -30.07 -5.27 -10.55
CA GLU A 485 -31.51 -5.24 -10.82
C GLU A 485 -32.12 -6.66 -10.80
N LEU A 486 -31.41 -7.65 -11.35
CA LEU A 486 -31.78 -9.07 -11.23
C LEU A 486 -31.69 -9.56 -9.77
N GLY A 487 -30.68 -9.13 -9.02
CA GLY A 487 -30.54 -9.45 -7.60
C GLY A 487 -31.71 -8.93 -6.76
N GLU A 488 -32.19 -7.72 -7.01
CA GLU A 488 -33.39 -7.20 -6.34
C GLU A 488 -34.67 -7.97 -6.75
N LEU A 489 -34.73 -8.47 -7.99
CA LEU A 489 -35.81 -9.35 -8.43
C LEU A 489 -35.78 -10.70 -7.67
N ALA A 490 -34.61 -11.29 -7.51
CA ALA A 490 -34.40 -12.49 -6.70
C ALA A 490 -34.74 -12.25 -5.22
N ALA A 491 -34.31 -11.13 -4.65
CA ALA A 491 -34.62 -10.76 -3.27
C ALA A 491 -36.12 -10.58 -3.04
N ARG A 492 -36.86 -9.99 -4.00
CA ARG A 492 -38.33 -9.92 -3.96
C ARG A 492 -38.97 -11.30 -3.94
N LYS A 493 -38.51 -12.23 -4.79
CA LYS A 493 -38.96 -13.64 -4.78
C LYS A 493 -38.70 -14.29 -3.43
N ALA A 494 -37.49 -14.15 -2.87
CA ALA A 494 -37.14 -14.71 -1.57
C ALA A 494 -38.05 -14.17 -0.46
N ARG A 495 -38.33 -12.86 -0.43
CA ARG A 495 -39.26 -12.25 0.54
C ARG A 495 -40.65 -12.89 0.49
N ILE A 496 -41.22 -13.09 -0.71
CA ILE A 496 -42.51 -13.75 -0.90
C ILE A 496 -42.47 -15.21 -0.42
N GLN A 497 -41.38 -15.93 -0.70
CA GLN A 497 -41.21 -17.33 -0.30
C GLN A 497 -41.14 -17.47 1.23
N THR A 498 -40.40 -16.58 1.91
CA THR A 498 -40.23 -16.58 3.37
C THR A 498 -41.43 -16.03 4.14
N ASP A 499 -42.39 -15.38 3.47
CA ASP A 499 -43.56 -14.81 4.13
C ASP A 499 -44.52 -15.92 4.60
N ASN A 500 -44.60 -16.13 5.91
CA ASN A 500 -45.46 -17.15 6.52
C ASN A 500 -46.95 -16.77 6.52
N THR A 501 -47.30 -15.54 6.13
CA THR A 501 -48.70 -15.08 6.05
C THR A 501 -49.41 -15.49 4.76
N LEU A 502 -48.66 -15.89 3.74
CA LEU A 502 -49.19 -16.22 2.41
C LEU A 502 -49.36 -17.75 2.24
N SER A 503 -50.46 -18.17 1.60
CA SER A 503 -50.65 -19.57 1.19
C SER A 503 -49.69 -19.95 0.05
N ALA A 504 -49.39 -21.24 -0.10
CA ALA A 504 -48.51 -21.73 -1.18
C ALA A 504 -48.99 -21.31 -2.58
N GLU A 505 -50.30 -21.35 -2.84
CA GLU A 505 -50.91 -20.89 -4.09
C GLU A 505 -50.73 -19.38 -4.31
N THR A 506 -50.89 -18.59 -3.24
CA THR A 506 -50.70 -17.14 -3.31
C THR A 506 -49.24 -16.79 -3.57
N LYS A 507 -48.30 -17.51 -2.94
CA LYS A 507 -46.86 -17.37 -3.19
C LYS A 507 -46.53 -17.66 -4.66
N ALA A 508 -47.01 -18.77 -5.20
CA ALA A 508 -46.80 -19.14 -6.60
C ALA A 508 -47.34 -18.07 -7.56
N HIS A 509 -48.56 -17.58 -7.33
CA HIS A 509 -49.16 -16.52 -8.14
C HIS A 509 -48.40 -15.19 -8.05
N GLN A 510 -47.93 -14.78 -6.86
CA GLN A 510 -47.15 -13.56 -6.72
C GLN A 510 -45.77 -13.67 -7.41
N ILE A 511 -45.10 -14.82 -7.28
CA ILE A 511 -43.80 -15.06 -7.94
C ILE A 511 -43.96 -15.05 -9.46
N GLN A 512 -45.02 -15.66 -9.99
CA GLN A 512 -45.29 -15.67 -11.43
C GLN A 512 -45.55 -14.26 -12.00
N ASN A 513 -46.07 -13.34 -11.19
CA ASN A 513 -46.34 -11.96 -11.59
C ASN A 513 -45.16 -11.00 -11.32
N LEU A 514 -44.02 -11.49 -10.81
CA LEU A 514 -42.84 -10.66 -10.64
C LEU A 514 -42.34 -10.20 -12.01
N SER A 515 -42.04 -8.91 -12.10
CA SER A 515 -41.52 -8.27 -13.30
C SER A 515 -40.19 -7.60 -13.01
N TYR A 516 -39.30 -7.72 -14.00
CA TYR A 516 -38.09 -6.94 -14.11
C TYR A 516 -38.46 -5.52 -14.56
N ILE A 517 -37.86 -4.53 -13.92
CA ILE A 517 -38.06 -3.11 -14.24
C ILE A 517 -36.66 -2.51 -14.35
N SER A 518 -36.27 -2.11 -15.56
CA SER A 518 -34.98 -1.43 -15.75
C SER A 518 -35.08 0.03 -15.32
N CYS A 519 -34.06 0.53 -14.64
CA CYS A 519 -33.96 1.95 -14.30
C CYS A 519 -33.66 2.84 -15.52
N SER A 520 -33.24 2.27 -16.65
CA SER A 520 -32.71 3.00 -17.81
C SER A 520 -33.72 3.31 -18.92
N ALA A 521 -34.79 2.53 -19.04
CA ALA A 521 -35.78 2.64 -20.10
C ALA A 521 -37.20 2.76 -19.52
N ALA A 522 -37.68 3.99 -19.31
CA ALA A 522 -39.08 4.34 -19.02
C ALA A 522 -39.88 3.31 -18.18
N GLY A 523 -39.29 2.72 -17.14
CA GLY A 523 -39.94 1.91 -16.09
C GLY A 523 -40.94 0.82 -16.54
N GLN A 524 -40.93 0.33 -17.78
CA GLN A 524 -41.92 -0.66 -18.20
C GLN A 524 -41.61 -2.03 -17.57
N PRO A 525 -42.56 -2.64 -16.85
CA PRO A 525 -42.38 -3.97 -16.30
C PRO A 525 -42.36 -5.01 -17.43
N MET A 526 -41.33 -5.85 -17.44
CA MET A 526 -41.18 -6.98 -18.37
C MET A 526 -41.01 -8.28 -17.59
N ARG A 527 -41.44 -9.41 -18.13
CA ARG A 527 -41.15 -10.71 -17.51
C ARG A 527 -39.69 -11.05 -17.78
N LEU A 528 -39.08 -11.82 -16.87
CA LEU A 528 -37.67 -12.23 -17.02
C LEU A 528 -37.46 -13.05 -18.31
N GLU A 529 -38.40 -13.93 -18.62
CA GLU A 529 -38.41 -14.76 -19.84
C GLU A 529 -38.47 -13.95 -21.14
N ASP A 530 -39.03 -12.73 -21.12
CA ASP A 530 -39.08 -11.86 -22.30
C ASP A 530 -37.70 -11.27 -22.64
N LEU A 531 -36.72 -11.35 -21.71
CA LEU A 531 -35.33 -10.94 -21.98
C LEU A 531 -34.58 -11.97 -22.83
N ALA A 532 -35.07 -13.21 -22.94
CA ALA A 532 -34.46 -14.31 -23.69
C ALA A 532 -32.96 -14.51 -23.39
N ILE A 533 -32.57 -14.35 -22.12
CA ILE A 533 -31.20 -14.57 -21.66
C ILE A 533 -31.00 -16.05 -21.27
N THR A 534 -29.80 -16.56 -21.56
CA THR A 534 -29.36 -17.92 -21.27
C THR A 534 -28.16 -17.91 -20.32
N PHE A 535 -27.72 -19.08 -19.84
CA PHE A 535 -26.54 -19.22 -18.99
C PHE A 535 -25.23 -19.05 -19.78
N THR A 536 -25.09 -17.93 -20.46
CA THR A 536 -23.97 -17.58 -21.32
C THR A 536 -23.49 -16.16 -21.04
N TYR A 537 -22.18 -15.99 -20.91
CA TYR A 537 -21.54 -14.70 -20.90
C TYR A 537 -21.36 -14.18 -22.33
N LEU A 538 -21.81 -12.94 -22.57
CA LEU A 538 -21.60 -12.23 -23.83
C LEU A 538 -20.51 -11.15 -23.63
N PRO A 539 -19.40 -11.21 -24.39
CA PRO A 539 -18.37 -10.19 -24.35
C PRO A 539 -18.88 -8.87 -24.93
N SER A 540 -18.36 -7.75 -24.42
CA SER A 540 -18.75 -6.41 -24.89
C SER A 540 -17.99 -5.91 -26.13
N SER A 541 -17.02 -6.68 -26.63
CA SER A 541 -16.27 -6.38 -27.84
C SER A 541 -15.93 -7.63 -28.63
N ASN A 542 -15.93 -7.51 -29.95
CA ASN A 542 -15.52 -8.57 -30.87
C ASN A 542 -14.01 -8.83 -30.85
N VAL A 543 -13.20 -7.94 -30.23
CA VAL A 543 -11.74 -8.09 -30.18
C VAL A 543 -11.28 -9.33 -29.42
N PHE A 544 -12.11 -9.83 -28.51
CA PHE A 544 -11.82 -11.02 -27.72
C PHE A 544 -11.89 -12.32 -28.53
N GLY A 545 -12.51 -12.29 -29.72
CA GLY A 545 -12.50 -13.42 -30.66
C GLY A 545 -13.52 -14.53 -30.38
N PHE A 546 -14.43 -14.33 -29.43
CA PHE A 546 -15.57 -15.21 -29.17
C PHE A 546 -16.85 -14.39 -28.99
N ASN A 547 -18.02 -15.00 -29.24
CA ASN A 547 -19.31 -14.30 -29.17
C ASN A 547 -20.12 -14.66 -27.92
N ALA A 548 -19.87 -15.82 -27.33
CA ALA A 548 -20.51 -16.30 -26.12
C ALA A 548 -19.60 -17.30 -25.40
N ALA A 549 -19.73 -17.38 -24.08
CA ALA A 549 -19.07 -18.38 -23.26
C ALA A 549 -20.06 -18.98 -22.28
N ASP A 550 -20.15 -20.31 -22.25
CA ASP A 550 -21.05 -21.03 -21.35
C ASP A 550 -20.65 -20.82 -19.88
N LEU A 551 -21.61 -20.40 -19.05
CA LEU A 551 -21.42 -20.22 -17.60
C LEU A 551 -21.54 -21.54 -16.83
N THR A 552 -22.33 -22.47 -17.37
CA THR A 552 -22.50 -23.83 -16.89
C THR A 552 -22.53 -24.79 -18.09
N PHE A 553 -22.51 -26.09 -17.86
CA PHE A 553 -22.53 -27.07 -18.95
C PHE A 553 -23.78 -26.92 -19.82
N ASN A 554 -23.58 -26.75 -21.14
CA ASN A 554 -24.64 -26.43 -22.11
C ASN A 554 -25.45 -25.18 -21.74
N GLY A 555 -24.78 -24.14 -21.24
CA GLY A 555 -25.40 -22.92 -20.76
C GLY A 555 -26.23 -22.19 -21.82
N SER A 556 -25.88 -22.32 -23.10
CA SER A 556 -26.65 -21.78 -24.23
C SER A 556 -28.06 -22.35 -24.36
N ASP A 557 -28.30 -23.56 -23.85
CA ASP A 557 -29.60 -24.25 -23.94
C ASP A 557 -30.45 -24.06 -22.68
N ILE A 558 -29.93 -23.33 -21.68
CA ILE A 558 -30.57 -23.11 -20.39
C ILE A 558 -31.03 -21.66 -20.30
N GLU A 559 -32.34 -21.44 -20.40
CA GLU A 559 -32.94 -20.11 -20.21
C GLU A 559 -32.93 -19.71 -18.72
N VAL A 560 -32.72 -18.41 -18.47
CA VAL A 560 -32.82 -17.86 -17.12
C VAL A 560 -34.29 -17.63 -16.77
N THR A 561 -34.71 -18.26 -15.69
CA THR A 561 -36.06 -18.21 -15.12
C THR A 561 -36.01 -17.69 -13.69
N MET A 562 -37.17 -17.41 -13.11
CA MET A 562 -37.24 -16.99 -11.71
C MET A 562 -36.69 -18.05 -10.75
N GLU A 563 -36.62 -19.32 -11.15
CA GLU A 563 -36.11 -20.42 -10.30
C GLU A 563 -34.59 -20.41 -10.21
N ASN A 564 -33.89 -20.17 -11.33
CA ASN A 564 -32.43 -20.27 -11.45
C ASN A 564 -31.71 -18.91 -11.56
N ILE A 565 -32.43 -17.79 -11.39
CA ILE A 565 -31.88 -16.42 -11.49
C ILE A 565 -30.68 -16.17 -10.54
N GLU A 566 -30.72 -16.70 -9.31
CA GLU A 566 -29.65 -16.54 -8.32
C GLU A 566 -28.36 -17.21 -8.81
N GLU A 567 -28.47 -18.44 -9.33
CA GLU A 567 -27.34 -19.18 -9.90
C GLU A 567 -26.76 -18.45 -11.13
N TYR A 568 -27.62 -17.91 -12.00
CA TYR A 568 -27.16 -17.11 -13.14
C TYR A 568 -26.36 -15.88 -12.69
N ILE A 569 -26.84 -15.16 -11.67
CA ILE A 569 -26.15 -13.99 -11.12
C ILE A 569 -24.78 -14.41 -10.59
N ASP A 570 -24.73 -15.42 -9.71
CA ASP A 570 -23.50 -15.89 -9.08
C ASP A 570 -22.48 -16.35 -10.11
N LEU A 571 -22.88 -17.18 -11.08
CA LEU A 571 -22.00 -17.68 -12.13
C LEU A 571 -21.51 -16.56 -13.07
N THR A 572 -22.34 -15.54 -13.32
CA THR A 572 -21.92 -14.39 -14.15
C THR A 572 -20.89 -13.53 -13.42
N VAL A 573 -21.10 -13.27 -12.12
CA VAL A 573 -20.14 -12.53 -11.28
C VAL A 573 -18.83 -13.31 -11.17
N GLU A 574 -18.92 -14.59 -10.82
CA GLU A 574 -17.76 -15.49 -10.73
C GLU A 574 -17.00 -15.51 -12.05
N TYR A 575 -17.68 -15.61 -13.20
CA TYR A 575 -17.00 -15.57 -14.49
C TYR A 575 -16.33 -14.22 -14.76
N CYS A 576 -16.96 -13.10 -14.44
CA CYS A 576 -16.41 -11.76 -14.69
C CYS A 576 -15.21 -11.42 -13.80
N LEU A 577 -15.25 -11.83 -12.53
CA LEU A 577 -14.29 -11.40 -11.51
C LEU A 577 -13.29 -12.47 -11.09
N GLU A 578 -13.61 -13.76 -11.32
CA GLU A 578 -12.82 -14.88 -10.82
C GLU A 578 -12.44 -15.88 -11.90
N ARG A 579 -13.38 -16.74 -12.28
CA ARG A 579 -13.18 -17.88 -13.15
C ARG A 579 -12.72 -17.47 -14.55
N GLY A 580 -13.25 -16.40 -15.12
CA GLY A 580 -12.88 -15.92 -16.46
C GLY A 580 -11.55 -15.18 -16.52
N ILE A 581 -10.92 -14.87 -15.38
CA ILE A 581 -9.62 -14.19 -15.32
C ILE A 581 -8.53 -15.01 -14.63
N ALA A 582 -8.85 -16.24 -14.22
CA ALA A 582 -8.02 -17.04 -13.31
C ALA A 582 -6.62 -17.31 -13.86
N ARG A 583 -6.49 -17.88 -15.07
CA ARG A 583 -5.19 -18.18 -15.69
C ARG A 583 -4.39 -16.91 -15.98
N GLN A 584 -5.06 -15.85 -16.45
CA GLN A 584 -4.43 -14.55 -16.69
C GLN A 584 -3.79 -14.02 -15.39
N MET A 585 -4.55 -14.03 -14.28
CA MET A 585 -4.08 -13.50 -13.00
C MET A 585 -3.06 -14.39 -12.30
N GLU A 586 -3.14 -15.71 -12.51
CA GLU A 586 -2.12 -16.66 -12.07
C GLU A 586 -0.79 -16.38 -12.76
N ALA A 587 -0.80 -16.23 -14.08
CA ALA A 587 0.40 -15.89 -14.85
C ALA A 587 0.98 -14.53 -14.45
N PHE A 588 0.12 -13.54 -14.22
CA PHE A 588 0.54 -12.24 -13.66
C PHE A 588 1.27 -12.39 -12.32
N ARG A 589 0.67 -13.13 -11.37
CA ARG A 589 1.27 -13.39 -10.06
C ARG A 589 2.62 -14.08 -10.17
N ASP A 590 2.70 -15.09 -11.03
CA ASP A 590 3.94 -15.85 -11.27
C ASP A 590 5.02 -14.96 -11.86
N GLY A 591 4.70 -14.17 -12.89
CA GLY A 591 5.62 -13.21 -13.51
C GLY A 591 6.10 -12.16 -12.53
N PHE A 592 5.19 -11.58 -11.74
CA PHE A 592 5.52 -10.61 -10.70
C PHE A 592 6.50 -11.22 -9.67
N SER A 593 6.19 -12.43 -9.20
CA SER A 593 6.95 -13.14 -8.18
C SER A 593 8.33 -13.61 -8.63
N GLN A 594 8.62 -13.61 -9.94
CA GLN A 594 9.99 -13.80 -10.44
C GLN A 594 10.94 -12.68 -9.99
N VAL A 595 10.43 -11.45 -9.82
CA VAL A 595 11.24 -10.30 -9.42
C VAL A 595 11.32 -10.19 -7.91
N PHE A 596 10.19 -10.23 -7.22
CA PHE A 596 10.08 -10.35 -5.76
C PHE A 596 8.66 -10.81 -5.37
N PRO A 597 8.46 -11.42 -4.19
CA PRO A 597 7.15 -11.96 -3.80
C PRO A 597 6.05 -10.89 -3.78
N MET A 598 4.94 -11.16 -4.47
CA MET A 598 3.79 -10.23 -4.55
C MET A 598 3.17 -9.94 -3.16
N GLU A 599 3.30 -10.87 -2.22
CA GLU A 599 2.83 -10.74 -0.83
C GLU A 599 3.43 -9.54 -0.11
N LYS A 600 4.59 -9.04 -0.55
CA LYS A 600 5.20 -7.82 0.02
C LYS A 600 4.35 -6.57 -0.23
N LEU A 601 3.40 -6.61 -1.16
CA LEU A 601 2.44 -5.52 -1.40
C LEU A 601 1.23 -5.53 -0.45
N ARG A 602 1.01 -6.59 0.33
CA ARG A 602 -0.13 -6.72 1.27
C ARG A 602 -0.22 -5.60 2.30
N SER A 603 0.90 -4.97 2.65
CA SER A 603 0.92 -3.88 3.62
C SER A 603 0.33 -2.58 3.08
N PHE A 604 0.00 -2.48 1.79
CA PHE A 604 -0.44 -1.25 1.13
C PHE A 604 -1.90 -1.31 0.71
N THR A 605 -2.55 -0.15 0.70
CA THR A 605 -3.87 0.03 0.10
C THR A 605 -3.75 0.13 -1.43
N PRO A 606 -4.84 -0.12 -2.19
CA PRO A 606 -4.83 0.01 -3.65
C PRO A 606 -4.37 1.41 -4.12
N ASN A 607 -4.77 2.46 -3.40
CA ASN A 607 -4.38 3.83 -3.71
C ASN A 607 -2.88 4.07 -3.50
N GLU A 608 -2.28 3.46 -2.48
CA GLU A 608 -0.84 3.55 -2.22
C GLU A 608 -0.03 2.78 -3.28
N VAL A 609 -0.47 1.59 -3.67
CA VAL A 609 0.17 0.84 -4.78
C VAL A 609 0.06 1.61 -6.09
N ARG A 610 -1.09 2.25 -6.37
CA ARG A 610 -1.23 3.17 -7.51
C ARG A 610 -0.18 4.28 -7.46
N LEU A 611 0.00 4.90 -6.31
CA LEU A 611 0.98 5.97 -6.13
C LEU A 611 2.42 5.47 -6.31
N MET A 612 2.72 4.24 -5.90
CA MET A 612 4.04 3.61 -6.08
C MET A 612 4.33 3.21 -7.54
N LEU A 613 3.31 2.79 -8.31
CA LEU A 613 3.47 2.36 -9.71
C LEU A 613 3.37 3.52 -10.70
N CYS A 614 2.37 4.39 -10.49
CA CYS A 614 1.97 5.40 -11.45
C CYS A 614 2.26 6.82 -10.96
N GLY A 615 2.61 7.01 -9.68
CA GLY A 615 2.80 8.33 -9.10
C GLY A 615 1.49 9.10 -8.97
N ASP A 616 1.60 10.39 -8.66
CA ASP A 616 0.44 11.27 -8.64
C ASP A 616 -0.03 11.55 -10.07
N GLN A 617 -1.18 10.97 -10.41
CA GLN A 617 -1.83 11.09 -11.71
C GLN A 617 -2.63 12.37 -11.86
N ASN A 618 -2.71 13.22 -10.84
CA ASN A 618 -3.22 14.58 -10.95
C ASN A 618 -2.32 15.52 -10.15
N PRO A 619 -1.08 15.75 -10.62
CA PRO A 619 -0.08 16.47 -9.85
C PRO A 619 -0.60 17.85 -9.44
N GLN A 620 -0.62 18.09 -8.12
CA GLN A 620 -0.95 19.38 -7.55
C GLN A 620 0.24 19.94 -6.78
N TRP A 621 0.42 21.25 -6.89
CA TRP A 621 1.41 22.01 -6.14
C TRP A 621 0.85 23.37 -5.79
N THR A 622 1.16 23.80 -4.59
CA THR A 622 0.94 25.18 -4.15
C THR A 622 2.07 26.07 -4.63
N ARG A 623 1.87 27.39 -4.51
CA ARG A 623 2.95 28.36 -4.76
C ARG A 623 4.14 28.10 -3.83
N GLU A 624 3.85 27.75 -2.59
CA GLU A 624 4.82 27.46 -1.54
C GLU A 624 5.64 26.21 -1.88
N ASP A 625 4.99 25.15 -2.37
CA ASP A 625 5.68 23.93 -2.81
C ASP A 625 6.69 24.22 -3.92
N LEU A 626 6.29 24.99 -4.93
CA LEU A 626 7.17 25.36 -6.03
C LEU A 626 8.38 26.17 -5.52
N ILE A 627 8.17 27.15 -4.64
CA ILE A 627 9.27 27.98 -4.11
C ILE A 627 10.22 27.17 -3.21
N ASN A 628 9.68 26.26 -2.41
CA ASN A 628 10.45 25.48 -1.43
C ASN A 628 11.23 24.35 -2.10
N TYR A 629 10.67 23.74 -3.15
CA TYR A 629 11.17 22.48 -3.71
C TYR A 629 11.75 22.58 -5.13
N THR A 630 11.67 23.74 -5.78
CA THR A 630 12.44 24.03 -7.02
C THR A 630 13.68 24.88 -6.74
N GLU A 631 14.76 24.62 -7.45
CA GLU A 631 16.07 25.22 -7.19
C GLU A 631 16.48 26.22 -8.28
N PRO A 632 16.35 27.55 -8.05
CA PRO A 632 16.87 28.54 -8.98
C PRO A 632 18.41 28.64 -8.89
N LYS A 633 19.09 28.55 -10.03
CA LYS A 633 20.56 28.63 -10.15
C LYS A 633 20.97 29.48 -11.35
N LEU A 634 22.26 29.83 -11.44
CA LEU A 634 22.92 30.45 -12.60
C LEU A 634 22.10 31.55 -13.28
N GLY A 635 21.86 32.65 -12.56
CA GLY A 635 21.15 33.83 -13.08
C GLY A 635 19.69 33.97 -12.64
N TYR A 636 19.14 32.98 -11.94
CA TYR A 636 17.90 33.13 -11.16
C TYR A 636 18.16 32.96 -9.66
N THR A 637 17.34 33.66 -8.87
CA THR A 637 17.21 33.48 -7.41
C THR A 637 15.73 33.31 -7.06
N ARG A 638 15.41 32.97 -5.80
CA ARG A 638 14.01 32.80 -5.36
C ARG A 638 13.19 34.09 -5.46
N GLU A 639 13.87 35.24 -5.42
CA GLU A 639 13.29 36.58 -5.48
C GLU A 639 13.28 37.14 -6.90
N SER A 640 13.93 36.47 -7.85
CA SER A 640 14.05 36.97 -9.22
C SER A 640 12.69 37.02 -9.91
N ALA A 641 12.40 38.13 -10.59
CA ALA A 641 11.09 38.34 -11.22
C ALA A 641 10.78 37.27 -12.27
N GLY A 642 11.78 36.81 -13.04
CA GLY A 642 11.63 35.72 -14.00
C GLY A 642 11.25 34.38 -13.36
N PHE A 643 11.86 34.05 -12.21
CA PHE A 643 11.51 32.84 -11.45
C PHE A 643 10.12 32.94 -10.82
N LEU A 644 9.74 34.10 -10.27
CA LEU A 644 8.40 34.30 -9.71
C LEU A 644 7.31 34.24 -10.80
N ARG A 645 7.56 34.79 -12.00
CA ARG A 645 6.67 34.61 -13.16
C ARG A 645 6.51 33.14 -13.54
N PHE A 646 7.61 32.39 -13.55
CA PHE A 646 7.58 30.94 -13.78
C PHE A 646 6.71 30.21 -12.75
N VAL A 647 6.86 30.51 -11.46
CA VAL A 647 6.02 29.94 -10.39
C VAL A 647 4.55 30.28 -10.62
N ASN A 648 4.22 31.53 -10.94
CA ASN A 648 2.84 31.97 -11.20
C ASN A 648 2.20 31.19 -12.37
N VAL A 649 2.95 31.03 -13.46
CA VAL A 649 2.51 30.26 -14.64
C VAL A 649 2.23 28.80 -14.27
N LEU A 650 3.10 28.14 -13.51
CA LEU A 650 2.90 26.75 -13.09
C LEU A 650 1.70 26.55 -12.14
N VAL A 651 1.43 27.51 -11.26
CA VAL A 651 0.23 27.48 -10.40
C VAL A 651 -1.04 27.54 -11.26
N GLY A 652 -1.04 28.37 -12.30
CA GLY A 652 -2.16 28.55 -13.23
C GLY A 652 -2.32 27.47 -14.30
N MET A 653 -1.50 26.41 -14.30
CA MET A 653 -1.63 25.30 -15.26
C MET A 653 -2.78 24.35 -14.89
N SER A 654 -3.48 23.83 -15.89
CA SER A 654 -4.44 22.72 -15.76
C SER A 654 -3.73 21.39 -15.46
N GLY A 655 -4.46 20.35 -15.02
CA GLY A 655 -3.87 19.04 -14.75
C GLY A 655 -3.09 18.47 -15.94
N ASP A 656 -3.64 18.57 -17.16
CA ASP A 656 -2.98 18.10 -18.38
C ASP A 656 -1.72 18.89 -18.72
N GLU A 657 -1.76 20.22 -18.54
CA GLU A 657 -0.59 21.09 -18.74
C GLU A 657 0.52 20.77 -17.72
N ARG A 658 0.16 20.49 -16.46
CA ARG A 658 1.10 20.07 -15.41
C ARG A 658 1.77 18.75 -15.74
N LYS A 659 1.00 17.76 -16.21
CA LYS A 659 1.55 16.46 -16.69
C LYS A 659 2.51 16.66 -17.85
N ALA A 660 2.12 17.45 -18.85
CA ALA A 660 2.97 17.74 -20.01
C ALA A 660 4.27 18.45 -19.60
N PHE A 661 4.19 19.39 -18.65
CA PHE A 661 5.35 20.06 -18.09
C PHE A 661 6.28 19.11 -17.32
N LEU A 662 5.74 18.21 -16.49
CA LEU A 662 6.55 17.20 -15.81
C LEU A 662 7.21 16.27 -16.82
N GLN A 663 6.46 15.73 -17.78
CA GLN A 663 7.02 14.88 -18.83
C GLN A 663 8.17 15.58 -19.58
N PHE A 664 7.99 16.87 -19.89
CA PHE A 664 9.03 17.67 -20.52
C PHE A 664 10.26 17.86 -19.63
N THR A 665 10.08 18.12 -18.33
CA THR A 665 11.19 18.46 -17.43
C THR A 665 11.90 17.28 -16.78
N THR A 666 11.19 16.18 -16.55
CA THR A 666 11.66 15.00 -15.80
C THR A 666 11.66 13.71 -16.63
N GLY A 667 10.99 13.69 -17.78
CA GLY A 667 10.74 12.46 -18.54
C GLY A 667 9.62 11.60 -17.97
N CYS A 668 8.92 12.06 -16.93
CA CYS A 668 7.79 11.38 -16.30
C CYS A 668 6.61 12.35 -16.12
N SER A 669 5.40 11.94 -16.50
CA SER A 669 4.18 12.75 -16.40
C SER A 669 3.62 12.88 -14.98
N SER A 670 4.18 12.15 -14.02
CA SER A 670 3.72 12.06 -12.64
C SER A 670 4.83 12.34 -11.63
N LEU A 671 4.43 12.79 -10.43
CA LEU A 671 5.33 13.00 -9.32
C LEU A 671 5.44 11.74 -8.44
N PRO A 672 6.60 11.52 -7.79
CA PRO A 672 6.75 10.44 -6.82
C PRO A 672 5.84 10.65 -5.60
N PRO A 673 5.60 9.60 -4.79
CA PRO A 673 4.92 9.75 -3.51
C PRO A 673 5.55 10.87 -2.66
N GLY A 674 4.72 11.81 -2.18
CA GLY A 674 5.16 13.02 -1.47
C GLY A 674 5.44 14.24 -2.38
N GLY A 675 5.15 14.15 -3.67
CA GLY A 675 5.13 15.29 -4.59
C GLY A 675 6.51 15.89 -4.88
N LEU A 676 6.56 17.20 -5.12
CA LEU A 676 7.79 17.93 -5.45
C LEU A 676 8.87 17.84 -4.34
N ALA A 677 8.45 17.64 -3.08
CA ALA A 677 9.38 17.51 -1.96
C ALA A 677 10.32 16.31 -2.12
N ASN A 678 9.81 15.24 -2.73
CA ASN A 678 10.49 13.96 -2.92
C ASN A 678 11.01 13.74 -4.35
N LEU A 679 10.85 14.72 -5.25
CA LEU A 679 11.43 14.68 -6.58
C LEU A 679 12.97 14.78 -6.49
N GLN A 680 13.66 13.72 -6.87
CA GLN A 680 15.12 13.63 -6.82
C GLN A 680 15.69 13.22 -8.19
N PRO A 681 16.65 13.97 -8.76
CA PRO A 681 17.15 15.27 -8.29
C PRO A 681 16.06 16.35 -8.27
N ARG A 682 16.26 17.44 -7.50
CA ARG A 682 15.28 18.54 -7.49
C ARG A 682 15.23 19.24 -8.85
N LEU A 683 14.05 19.70 -9.24
CA LEU A 683 13.87 20.50 -10.45
C LEU A 683 14.67 21.81 -10.33
N THR A 684 15.69 21.94 -11.17
CA THR A 684 16.63 23.07 -11.18
C THR A 684 16.30 24.00 -12.34
N ILE A 685 16.11 25.29 -12.05
CA ILE A 685 15.78 26.32 -13.05
C ILE A 685 16.96 27.26 -13.23
N VAL A 686 17.47 27.39 -14.44
CA VAL A 686 18.59 28.29 -14.74
C VAL A 686 18.26 29.28 -15.84
N ARG A 687 18.90 30.45 -15.79
CA ARG A 687 18.74 31.46 -16.82
C ARG A 687 19.49 31.04 -18.07
N LYS A 688 18.77 30.98 -19.20
CA LYS A 688 19.39 30.77 -20.51
C LYS A 688 20.03 32.09 -20.97
N VAL A 689 21.36 32.14 -21.00
CA VAL A 689 22.15 33.25 -21.56
C VAL A 689 22.16 33.17 -23.09
N ASP A 690 22.28 34.32 -23.76
CA ASP A 690 22.27 34.49 -25.23
C ASP A 690 20.98 34.03 -25.95
N ALA A 691 19.87 33.96 -25.22
CA ALA A 691 18.55 33.76 -25.79
C ALA A 691 18.07 35.06 -26.46
N GLY A 692 18.05 35.10 -27.80
CA GLY A 692 17.40 36.18 -28.54
C GLY A 692 15.90 36.27 -28.24
N GLU A 693 15.25 37.37 -28.63
CA GLU A 693 13.79 37.51 -28.55
C GLU A 693 13.13 36.33 -29.29
N GLY A 694 12.42 35.47 -28.55
CA GLY A 694 11.72 34.31 -29.11
C GLY A 694 12.40 32.95 -28.92
N SER A 695 13.54 32.83 -28.23
CA SER A 695 14.09 31.51 -27.85
C SER A 695 13.10 30.73 -26.98
N TYR A 696 12.98 29.43 -27.23
CA TYR A 696 12.24 28.49 -26.39
C TYR A 696 13.07 27.99 -25.19
N PRO A 697 12.42 27.48 -24.12
CA PRO A 697 13.13 26.78 -23.05
C PRO A 697 13.73 25.46 -23.55
N SER A 698 14.75 24.96 -22.87
CA SER A 698 15.39 23.68 -23.17
C SER A 698 15.70 22.93 -21.87
N VAL A 699 15.64 21.61 -21.91
CA VAL A 699 15.75 20.75 -20.72
C VAL A 699 16.89 19.76 -20.85
N ASN A 700 17.51 19.41 -19.72
CA ASN A 700 18.22 18.15 -19.54
C ASN A 700 17.44 17.30 -18.53
N THR A 701 16.68 16.33 -19.03
CA THR A 701 15.76 15.51 -18.24
C THR A 701 16.49 14.61 -17.24
N CYS A 702 17.69 14.13 -17.56
CA CYS A 702 18.47 13.25 -16.68
C CYS A 702 18.82 13.87 -15.31
N VAL A 703 18.85 15.21 -15.22
CA VAL A 703 19.17 15.95 -14.00
C VAL A 703 18.07 16.95 -13.60
N HIS A 704 16.87 16.82 -14.18
CA HIS A 704 15.72 17.72 -13.98
C HIS A 704 16.11 19.19 -14.11
N TYR A 705 16.80 19.55 -15.20
CA TYR A 705 17.45 20.85 -15.35
C TYR A 705 16.84 21.64 -16.50
N LEU A 706 16.11 22.72 -16.18
CA LEU A 706 15.43 23.57 -17.15
C LEU A 706 16.19 24.88 -17.38
N LYS A 707 16.63 25.10 -18.63
CA LYS A 707 17.19 26.38 -19.08
C LYS A 707 16.05 27.26 -19.60
N LEU A 708 15.70 28.29 -18.83
CA LEU A 708 14.57 29.16 -19.07
C LEU A 708 15.05 30.58 -19.46
N PRO A 709 14.71 31.09 -20.66
CA PRO A 709 14.89 32.50 -21.00
C PRO A 709 14.15 33.42 -20.04
N ASP A 710 14.69 34.63 -19.83
CA ASP A 710 14.04 35.63 -18.97
C ASP A 710 12.96 36.38 -19.76
N TYR A 711 11.78 35.78 -19.85
CA TYR A 711 10.66 36.37 -20.59
C TYR A 711 10.09 37.59 -19.88
N PRO A 712 9.65 38.62 -20.63
CA PRO A 712 9.19 39.88 -20.05
C PRO A 712 7.81 39.80 -19.39
N SER A 713 6.95 38.83 -19.76
CA SER A 713 5.60 38.65 -19.21
C SER A 713 5.25 37.18 -18.97
N GLU A 714 4.24 36.93 -18.13
CA GLU A 714 3.74 35.59 -17.80
C GLU A 714 3.05 34.93 -18.99
N GLU A 715 2.35 35.71 -19.82
CA GLU A 715 1.65 35.22 -21.02
C GLU A 715 2.66 34.65 -22.02
N ILE A 716 3.75 35.38 -22.28
CA ILE A 716 4.82 34.93 -23.19
C ILE A 716 5.51 33.69 -22.61
N LEU A 717 5.79 33.68 -21.30
CA LEU A 717 6.38 32.52 -20.65
C LEU A 717 5.49 31.29 -20.81
N ARG A 718 4.20 31.42 -20.52
CA ARG A 718 3.21 30.33 -20.62
C ARG A 718 3.12 29.80 -22.05
N ASP A 719 2.96 30.68 -23.03
CA ASP A 719 2.87 30.30 -24.45
C ASP A 719 4.12 29.54 -24.91
N ARG A 720 5.32 30.07 -24.64
CA ARG A 720 6.58 29.43 -25.03
C ARG A 720 6.84 28.13 -24.29
N LEU A 721 6.50 28.07 -23.01
CA LEU A 721 6.66 26.85 -22.21
C LEU A 721 5.73 25.75 -22.71
N LEU A 722 4.44 26.02 -22.88
CA LEU A 722 3.46 25.04 -23.37
C LEU A 722 3.71 24.64 -24.83
N THR A 723 4.26 25.52 -25.64
CA THR A 723 4.67 25.15 -27.00
C THR A 723 5.85 24.17 -26.95
N ALA A 724 6.84 24.41 -26.08
CA ALA A 724 7.98 23.51 -25.93
C ALA A 724 7.59 22.13 -25.38
N THR A 725 6.55 22.02 -24.54
CA THR A 725 6.07 20.71 -24.05
C THR A 725 5.34 19.89 -25.12
N ARG A 726 4.86 20.53 -26.20
CA ARG A 726 4.14 19.87 -27.30
C ARG A 726 5.06 19.40 -28.42
N GLU A 727 6.27 19.95 -28.52
CA GLU A 727 7.24 19.60 -29.55
C GLU A 727 7.95 18.29 -29.21
N LYS A 728 7.92 17.35 -30.16
CA LYS A 728 8.61 16.07 -30.04
C LYS A 728 10.02 16.19 -30.60
N GLY A 729 11.04 15.92 -29.77
CA GLY A 729 12.42 15.75 -30.24
C GLY A 729 13.46 16.71 -29.70
N PHE A 730 13.11 17.67 -28.83
CA PHE A 730 14.11 18.49 -28.12
C PHE A 730 14.53 17.83 -26.79
N HIS A 731 15.08 16.61 -26.85
CA HIS A 731 15.63 15.91 -25.69
C HIS A 731 17.17 15.91 -25.62
N LEU A 732 17.85 16.54 -26.57
CA LEU A 732 19.32 16.55 -26.63
C LEU A 732 19.84 17.96 -26.89
N ASN A 733 20.39 18.56 -25.84
CA ASN A 733 21.48 19.54 -25.91
C ASN A 733 22.45 19.29 -24.76
#